data_AF-A0A674EJU1-F1
#
_entry.id   AF-A0A674EJU1-F1
#
_cell.length_a   1.000
_cell.length_b   1.000
_cell.length_c   1.000
_cell.angle_alpha   90.00
_cell.angle_beta   90.00
_cell.angle_gamma   90.00
#
_symmetry.space_group_name_H-M   'P 1'
#
loop_
_entity.id
_entity.type
_entity.pdbx_description
1 polymer ?
#
loop_
_entity_poly.entity_id
_entity_poly.type
_entity_poly.pdbx_seq_one_letter_code
_entity_poly.pdbx_strand_id
1 'polypeptide(L)'
;MAVVSWMEILLLTGLVVGCYWNSLSCGFVFDDVSAILDNKDLRPATPLRNLFLNDFWGTPMAEERSHKSYRPLTVLTFRLNYLFSELSSASYHLLNVGLHSVVCVLFLRFCRLFLDKTSSLVAALLFAVHPIHTEAVTGVVGRAELLSSIFLLAAFLAYTRSNGADQSIVWTPIAVTVVLVAAATLCKEQGITVIAICCVHEVFVAQGFTLPMLLDTLLQVLRGKDGFPYAVLQTLLKLIVLIISTLLLVIIRVQVIQSQLPVFTRFDNPAAVSPTPARQLTFNYLLPLNAWLLLNPSELCCDWTMGTIPLVESPLDLRNLATLAFYSLLGLLAFHSLRHSHSSAKTVLMALSLIVLPFIPASNLFFPVGFVVAERVLYVPSMGFCVLVAHGFRIISHKRHLKKISWLMIGVLLATHAVKTFNRNWDWESEYTLFTSALKVNKNNAKLWNNVGHALENQNNYEKALRYFLQATRVQPDDIGAHMNVGRTYKNLNKSKEAEDAYLVAKSLMPQIIPGKKYATRVAPNHLNVYINLANLIRTNDSRLEEADQLYRQAISMRPDFKQAYISRGELLLKMNKPLEARDAYLRALELDSTNADLWYNLAIVNIEMKEPSEALKNFNHALELNPRHKLALFNSALLMQESGEPRFRPEANRRFLTYVQEEPDDANGYFNLGMLAMDANENTAAERWMREAIRLQTGFRSALFNLALLYSQSRRELDALPVLDELLRHHPEHVKGLILKGDILMNHKKDTQGAKVCFQRILRMDPTNVQGKHNLCVVYFEERDLPRAERCLEETLALAPHEEYVRRHLGIVRSKMAAMSVAGQPLSPASAEGEGRGATGSAGAGSKKNVRKSSSAESLSGGGNSQSELLDDGQADKQQRTKSKSTKEIKDIEKKRAAALKRLEEIERILSGD
;
A
#
# COMPACT_ATOMS: atom_id res chain seq x y z
N MET A 1 51.79 20.72 -14.94
CA MET A 1 50.45 20.38 -14.39
C MET A 1 49.79 19.34 -15.29
N ALA A 2 48.99 18.42 -14.74
CA ALA A 2 48.12 17.53 -15.52
C ALA A 2 46.95 18.34 -16.13
N VAL A 3 47.22 18.99 -17.27
CA VAL A 3 46.22 19.75 -18.04
C VAL A 3 45.49 18.78 -18.97
N VAL A 4 44.16 18.79 -18.88
CA VAL A 4 43.27 18.11 -19.83
C VAL A 4 42.81 19.14 -20.85
N SER A 5 42.86 18.81 -22.13
CA SER A 5 42.41 19.73 -23.19
C SER A 5 40.89 19.70 -23.36
N TRP A 6 40.30 20.81 -23.80
CA TRP A 6 38.85 20.88 -24.09
C TRP A 6 38.37 19.80 -25.06
N MET A 7 39.20 19.42 -26.04
CA MET A 7 38.87 18.34 -26.98
C MET A 7 38.81 16.96 -26.29
N GLU A 8 39.67 16.69 -25.30
CA GLU A 8 39.61 15.46 -24.51
C GLU A 8 38.40 15.44 -23.57
N ILE A 9 38.00 16.59 -23.03
CA ILE A 9 36.76 16.74 -22.24
C ILE A 9 35.54 16.46 -23.12
N LEU A 10 35.43 17.13 -24.27
CA LEU A 10 34.31 16.95 -25.22
C LEU A 10 34.22 15.52 -25.74
N LEU A 11 35.35 14.86 -26.01
CA LEU A 11 35.38 13.44 -26.41
C LEU A 11 34.84 12.52 -25.31
N LEU A 12 35.29 12.69 -24.05
CA LEU A 12 34.82 11.86 -22.94
C LEU A 12 33.34 12.12 -22.63
N THR A 13 32.91 13.39 -22.55
CA THR A 13 31.50 13.73 -22.29
C THR A 13 30.60 13.24 -23.42
N GLY A 14 31.01 13.41 -24.68
CA GLY A 14 30.25 12.94 -25.84
C GLY A 14 30.14 11.42 -25.89
N LEU A 15 31.20 10.69 -25.53
CA LEU A 15 31.19 9.23 -25.46
C LEU A 15 30.31 8.71 -24.31
N VAL A 16 30.39 9.33 -23.12
CA VAL A 16 29.52 9.01 -21.98
C VAL A 16 28.06 9.26 -22.35
N VAL A 17 27.73 10.43 -22.89
CA VAL A 17 26.36 10.72 -23.35
C VAL A 17 25.91 9.72 -24.42
N GLY A 18 26.76 9.40 -25.40
CA GLY A 18 26.44 8.39 -26.42
C GLY A 18 26.17 6.98 -25.87
N CYS A 19 26.91 6.56 -24.84
CA CYS A 19 26.73 5.25 -24.20
C CYS A 19 25.54 5.19 -23.24
N TYR A 20 25.14 6.32 -22.65
CA TYR A 20 24.13 6.37 -21.58
C TYR A 20 22.87 7.17 -21.90
N TRP A 21 22.73 7.79 -23.09
CA TRP A 21 21.56 8.62 -23.42
C TRP A 21 20.22 7.89 -23.25
N ASN A 22 20.15 6.60 -23.57
CA ASN A 22 18.93 5.81 -23.40
C ASN A 22 18.53 5.57 -21.93
N SER A 23 19.44 5.75 -20.96
CA SER A 23 19.07 5.73 -19.52
C SER A 23 18.06 6.82 -19.15
N LEU A 24 17.96 7.90 -19.93
CA LEU A 24 16.98 8.97 -19.73
C LEU A 24 15.53 8.51 -19.91
N SER A 25 15.32 7.38 -20.57
CA SER A 25 14.01 6.75 -20.77
C SER A 25 13.66 5.70 -19.70
N CYS A 26 14.56 5.44 -18.74
CA CYS A 26 14.32 4.47 -17.67
C CYS A 26 13.41 5.01 -16.56
N GLY A 27 12.72 4.10 -15.87
CA GLY A 27 11.97 4.39 -14.64
C GLY A 27 12.82 4.22 -13.38
N PHE A 28 12.24 4.55 -12.23
CA PHE A 28 12.80 4.14 -10.93
C PHE A 28 12.53 2.64 -10.73
N VAL A 29 13.58 1.85 -10.52
CA VAL A 29 13.51 0.38 -10.41
C VAL A 29 14.31 -0.12 -9.21
N PHE A 30 13.87 -1.23 -8.60
CA PHE A 30 14.58 -1.90 -7.52
C PHE A 30 14.93 -0.95 -6.35
N ASP A 31 16.21 -0.81 -5.98
CA ASP A 31 16.67 0.08 -4.90
C ASP A 31 16.18 1.54 -5.07
N ASP A 32 15.93 2.01 -6.30
CA ASP A 32 15.49 3.39 -6.57
C ASP A 32 14.07 3.69 -6.02
N VAL A 33 13.20 2.67 -5.95
CA VAL A 33 11.85 2.80 -5.39
C VAL A 33 11.94 3.20 -3.91
N SER A 34 12.68 2.43 -3.11
CA SER A 34 12.86 2.71 -1.69
C SER A 34 13.65 4.00 -1.43
N ALA A 35 14.66 4.31 -2.26
CA ALA A 35 15.51 5.48 -2.04
C ALA A 35 14.89 6.82 -2.49
N ILE A 36 13.97 6.80 -3.47
CA ILE A 36 13.39 8.01 -4.09
C ILE A 36 11.87 8.10 -3.88
N LEU A 37 11.14 7.05 -4.25
CA LEU A 37 9.67 7.05 -4.21
C LEU A 37 9.14 6.97 -2.78
N ASP A 38 9.63 6.03 -1.97
CA ASP A 38 9.15 5.84 -0.59
C ASP A 38 9.83 6.78 0.41
N ASN A 39 11.01 7.30 0.08
CA ASN A 39 11.83 8.09 1.00
C ASN A 39 11.24 9.48 1.29
N LYS A 40 10.73 9.64 2.52
CA LYS A 40 10.10 10.88 2.99
C LYS A 40 11.08 12.04 3.17
N ASP A 41 12.39 11.81 3.32
CA ASP A 41 13.38 12.89 3.54
C ASP A 41 13.61 13.77 2.31
N LEU A 42 13.25 13.28 1.11
CA LEU A 42 13.26 14.06 -0.13
C LEU A 42 12.14 15.11 -0.17
N ARG A 43 11.08 14.95 0.63
CA ARG A 43 9.89 15.79 0.55
C ARG A 43 10.11 17.15 1.23
N PRO A 44 9.62 18.28 0.67
CA PRO A 44 9.82 19.61 1.25
C PRO A 44 9.33 19.75 2.69
N ALA A 45 8.23 19.06 3.05
CA ALA A 45 7.64 19.06 4.39
C ALA A 45 8.55 18.44 5.48
N THR A 46 9.50 17.59 5.11
CA THR A 46 10.39 16.92 6.06
C THR A 46 11.57 17.83 6.41
N PRO A 47 11.88 18.10 7.69
CA PRO A 47 12.98 19.02 8.06
C PRO A 47 14.36 18.56 7.54
N LEU A 48 15.20 19.50 7.08
CA LEU A 48 16.55 19.19 6.55
C LEU A 48 17.47 18.47 7.57
N ARG A 49 17.25 18.66 8.87
CA ARG A 49 18.00 17.95 9.93
C ARG A 49 17.83 16.43 9.86
N ASN A 50 16.71 15.93 9.35
CA ASN A 50 16.41 14.50 9.31
C ASN A 50 17.40 13.73 8.43
N LEU A 51 17.93 14.37 7.38
CA LEU A 51 18.95 13.79 6.49
C LEU A 51 20.22 13.35 7.25
N PHE A 52 20.51 13.96 8.41
CA PHE A 52 21.65 13.62 9.28
C PHE A 52 21.28 12.70 10.46
N LEU A 53 19.98 12.38 10.63
CA LEU A 53 19.45 11.53 11.71
C LEU A 53 18.90 10.19 11.20
N ASN A 54 18.61 10.11 9.90
CA ASN A 54 18.09 8.93 9.22
C ASN A 54 19.20 8.24 8.41
N ASP A 55 18.93 7.01 7.99
CA ASP A 55 19.75 6.31 6.99
C ASP A 55 19.41 6.73 5.56
N PHE A 56 20.15 6.17 4.60
CA PHE A 56 20.01 6.45 3.17
C PHE A 56 18.59 6.24 2.62
N TRP A 57 17.77 5.42 3.27
CA TRP A 57 16.41 5.07 2.86
C TRP A 57 15.34 5.93 3.56
N GLY A 58 15.74 6.85 4.44
CA GLY A 58 14.83 7.69 5.22
C GLY A 58 14.29 7.03 6.50
N THR A 59 14.92 5.95 6.98
CA THR A 59 14.56 5.32 8.26
C THR A 59 15.40 5.91 9.39
N PRO A 60 14.82 6.32 10.54
CA PRO A 60 15.58 6.87 11.66
C PRO A 60 16.68 5.91 12.16
N MET A 61 17.91 6.44 12.32
CA MET A 61 19.09 5.63 12.64
C MET A 61 18.99 4.88 13.98
N ALA A 62 18.12 5.34 14.88
CA ALA A 62 17.83 4.71 16.17
C ALA A 62 16.90 3.48 16.08
N GLU A 63 16.19 3.27 14.97
CA GLU A 63 15.30 2.12 14.82
C GLU A 63 16.08 0.84 14.50
N GLU A 64 15.62 -0.30 15.02
CA GLU A 64 16.24 -1.62 14.78
C GLU A 64 16.16 -2.03 13.30
N ARG A 65 15.08 -1.64 12.60
CA ARG A 65 14.90 -1.88 11.15
C ARG A 65 15.76 -0.98 10.24
N SER A 66 16.46 0.03 10.78
CA SER A 66 17.33 0.88 9.96
C SER A 66 18.49 0.05 9.42
N HIS A 67 18.80 0.23 8.14
CA HIS A 67 19.90 -0.44 7.46
C HIS A 67 21.28 0.14 7.84
N LYS A 68 21.30 1.12 8.77
CA LYS A 68 22.48 1.85 9.28
C LYS A 68 23.38 2.48 8.20
N SER A 69 22.83 2.72 7.02
CA SER A 69 23.55 3.20 5.83
C SER A 69 23.64 4.73 5.83
N TYR A 70 24.62 5.29 6.55
CA TYR A 70 24.76 6.73 6.67
C TYR A 70 25.40 7.39 5.43
N ARG A 71 24.59 8.12 4.64
CA ARG A 71 24.97 8.77 3.37
C ARG A 71 24.25 10.13 3.14
N PRO A 72 24.31 11.08 4.11
CA PRO A 72 23.48 12.30 4.10
C PRO A 72 23.67 13.20 2.88
N LEU A 73 24.89 13.30 2.33
CA LEU A 73 25.14 14.16 1.16
C LEU A 73 24.52 13.58 -0.11
N THR A 74 24.48 12.26 -0.26
CA THR A 74 23.80 11.62 -1.40
C THR A 74 22.29 11.88 -1.33
N VAL A 75 21.67 11.68 -0.15
CA VAL A 75 20.24 11.96 0.07
C VAL A 75 19.92 13.45 -0.17
N LEU A 76 20.81 14.36 0.25
CA LEU A 76 20.69 15.78 -0.06
C LEU A 76 20.64 16.04 -1.58
N THR A 77 21.46 15.36 -2.39
CA THR A 77 21.37 15.52 -3.85
C THR A 77 20.06 14.97 -4.43
N PHE A 78 19.48 13.91 -3.86
CA PHE A 78 18.15 13.43 -4.29
C PHE A 78 17.04 14.41 -3.92
N ARG A 79 17.14 15.06 -2.74
CA ARG A 79 16.21 16.11 -2.31
C ARG A 79 16.31 17.36 -3.18
N LEU A 80 17.53 17.79 -3.53
CA LEU A 80 17.72 18.92 -4.45
C LEU A 80 17.19 18.60 -5.86
N ASN A 81 17.34 17.35 -6.31
CA ASN A 81 16.75 16.88 -7.57
C ASN A 81 15.21 16.87 -7.51
N TYR A 82 14.62 16.45 -6.38
CA TYR A 82 13.17 16.49 -6.16
C TYR A 82 12.63 17.92 -6.18
N LEU A 83 13.36 18.88 -5.61
CA LEU A 83 13.00 20.30 -5.66
C LEU A 83 13.07 20.91 -7.08
N PHE A 84 13.81 20.29 -8.00
CA PHE A 84 13.97 20.76 -9.37
C PHE A 84 12.94 20.15 -10.34
N SER A 85 12.60 18.87 -10.16
CA SER A 85 11.86 18.08 -11.15
C SER A 85 10.96 16.98 -10.54
N GLU A 86 10.70 17.06 -9.24
CA GLU A 86 9.89 16.11 -8.45
C GLU A 86 10.25 14.65 -8.71
N LEU A 87 9.36 13.85 -9.29
CA LEU A 87 9.56 12.43 -9.58
C LEU A 87 9.81 12.14 -11.07
N SER A 88 10.39 13.10 -11.81
CA SER A 88 10.82 12.89 -13.20
C SER A 88 12.11 12.06 -13.27
N SER A 89 12.01 10.74 -13.48
CA SER A 89 13.15 9.80 -13.52
C SER A 89 14.26 10.25 -14.47
N ALA A 90 13.91 10.71 -15.67
CA ALA A 90 14.84 11.23 -16.68
C ALA A 90 15.84 12.25 -16.12
N SER A 91 15.39 13.15 -15.22
CA SER A 91 16.26 14.14 -14.58
C SER A 91 17.28 13.53 -13.60
N TYR A 92 16.91 12.44 -12.93
CA TYR A 92 17.79 11.73 -12.00
C TYR A 92 18.88 10.95 -12.74
N HIS A 93 18.52 10.27 -13.84
CA HIS A 93 19.47 9.60 -14.73
C HIS A 93 20.39 10.63 -15.41
N LEU A 94 19.86 11.76 -15.89
CA LEU A 94 20.67 12.85 -16.49
C LEU A 94 21.76 13.34 -15.55
N LEU A 95 21.43 13.58 -14.27
CA LEU A 95 22.41 14.00 -13.28
C LEU A 95 23.46 12.92 -13.05
N ASN A 96 23.11 11.63 -13.03
CA ASN A 96 24.09 10.55 -12.92
C ASN A 96 25.03 10.49 -14.14
N VAL A 97 24.51 10.63 -15.37
CA VAL A 97 25.34 10.69 -16.60
C VAL A 97 26.30 11.90 -16.57
N GLY A 98 25.83 13.05 -16.07
CA GLY A 98 26.67 14.23 -15.82
C GLY A 98 27.77 13.97 -14.78
N LEU A 99 27.43 13.35 -13.65
CA LEU A 99 28.40 13.00 -12.60
C LEU A 99 29.43 11.97 -13.09
N HIS A 100 29.02 10.95 -13.85
CA HIS A 100 29.94 9.98 -14.47
C HIS A 100 30.90 10.66 -15.45
N SER A 101 30.42 11.63 -16.23
CA SER A 101 31.27 12.45 -17.10
C SER A 101 32.33 13.23 -16.31
N VAL A 102 31.97 13.81 -15.16
CA VAL A 102 32.92 14.49 -14.27
C VAL A 102 33.95 13.51 -13.69
N VAL A 103 33.52 12.31 -13.28
CA VAL A 103 34.45 11.25 -12.83
C VAL A 103 35.44 10.90 -13.94
N CYS A 104 34.99 10.71 -15.18
CA CYS A 104 35.87 10.38 -16.31
C CYS A 104 36.95 11.45 -16.57
N VAL A 105 36.59 12.73 -16.47
CA VAL A 105 37.55 13.85 -16.63
C VAL A 105 38.53 13.93 -15.47
N LEU A 106 38.07 13.74 -14.22
CA LEU A 106 38.95 13.68 -13.05
C LEU A 106 39.87 12.45 -13.10
N PHE A 107 39.38 11.31 -13.58
CA PHE A 107 40.15 10.08 -13.74
C PHE A 107 41.21 10.23 -14.85
N LEU A 108 40.89 10.84 -15.99
CA LEU A 108 41.89 11.20 -17.00
C LEU A 108 43.01 12.07 -16.40
N ARG A 109 42.65 13.03 -15.54
CA ARG A 109 43.61 13.89 -14.83
C ARG A 109 44.46 13.11 -13.81
N PHE A 110 43.91 12.10 -13.14
CA PHE A 110 44.66 11.14 -12.33
C PHE A 110 45.64 10.34 -13.18
N CYS A 111 45.20 9.75 -14.30
CA CYS A 111 46.05 8.95 -15.18
C CYS A 111 47.28 9.72 -15.66
N ARG A 112 47.14 11.02 -15.96
CA ARG A 112 48.22 11.91 -16.42
C ARG A 112 49.36 12.12 -15.39
N LEU A 113 49.20 11.66 -14.15
CA LEU A 113 50.29 11.66 -13.15
C LEU A 113 51.21 10.43 -13.29
N PHE A 114 50.76 9.36 -13.97
CA PHE A 114 51.46 8.07 -14.02
C PHE A 114 51.69 7.55 -15.45
N LEU A 115 50.80 7.87 -16.38
CA LEU A 115 50.80 7.43 -17.77
C LEU A 115 51.09 8.60 -18.74
N ASP A 116 51.57 8.28 -19.93
CA ASP A 116 51.70 9.24 -21.03
C ASP A 116 50.33 9.74 -21.53
N LYS A 117 50.34 10.76 -22.40
CA LYS A 117 49.13 11.38 -22.95
C LYS A 117 48.16 10.37 -23.57
N THR A 118 48.68 9.40 -24.32
CA THR A 118 47.91 8.43 -25.10
C THR A 118 47.35 7.35 -24.20
N SER A 119 48.19 6.73 -23.38
CA SER A 119 47.74 5.66 -22.47
C SER A 119 46.79 6.19 -21.40
N SER A 120 46.96 7.44 -20.94
CA SER A 120 45.99 8.09 -20.06
C SER A 120 44.61 8.24 -20.71
N LEU A 121 44.56 8.60 -21.99
CA LEU A 121 43.31 8.71 -22.73
C LEU A 121 42.67 7.33 -22.95
N VAL A 122 43.47 6.31 -23.29
CA VAL A 122 42.99 4.91 -23.41
C VAL A 122 42.39 4.42 -22.08
N ALA A 123 43.04 4.67 -20.95
CA ALA A 123 42.51 4.31 -19.62
C ALA A 123 41.16 5.00 -19.35
N ALA A 124 41.06 6.31 -19.60
CA ALA A 124 39.83 7.08 -19.39
C ALA A 124 38.69 6.68 -20.34
N LEU A 125 39.00 6.37 -21.61
CA LEU A 125 38.03 5.88 -22.58
C LEU A 125 37.51 4.49 -22.18
N LEU A 126 38.39 3.56 -21.79
CA LEU A 126 37.99 2.23 -21.32
C LEU A 126 37.09 2.30 -20.09
N PHE A 127 37.41 3.20 -19.15
CA PHE A 127 36.57 3.47 -17.99
C PHE A 127 35.20 4.03 -18.40
N ALA A 128 35.16 5.07 -19.24
CA ALA A 128 33.92 5.75 -19.66
C ALA A 128 32.88 4.86 -20.37
N VAL A 129 33.29 3.70 -20.91
CA VAL A 129 32.39 2.77 -21.62
C VAL A 129 32.19 1.43 -20.91
N HIS A 130 32.74 1.23 -19.71
CA HIS A 130 32.82 -0.11 -19.11
C HIS A 130 31.44 -0.63 -18.65
N PRO A 131 30.94 -1.78 -19.14
CA PRO A 131 29.57 -2.23 -18.86
C PRO A 131 29.25 -2.45 -17.37
N ILE A 132 30.26 -2.80 -16.56
CA ILE A 132 30.15 -2.92 -15.10
C ILE A 132 29.67 -1.62 -14.40
N HIS A 133 29.77 -0.46 -15.06
CA HIS A 133 29.31 0.81 -14.50
C HIS A 133 27.81 1.03 -14.65
N THR A 134 27.10 0.17 -15.40
CA THR A 134 25.67 0.37 -15.66
C THR A 134 24.85 0.43 -14.36
N GLU A 135 25.15 -0.40 -13.34
CA GLU A 135 24.51 -0.30 -12.02
C GLU A 135 24.81 1.05 -11.32
N ALA A 136 26.02 1.58 -11.47
CA ALA A 136 26.45 2.81 -10.80
C ALA A 136 26.00 4.11 -11.51
N VAL A 137 25.77 4.06 -12.82
CA VAL A 137 25.38 5.22 -13.64
C VAL A 137 23.88 5.23 -13.91
N THR A 138 23.34 4.13 -14.42
CA THR A 138 21.94 4.04 -14.85
C THR A 138 21.00 3.83 -13.66
N GLY A 139 21.36 3.01 -12.67
CA GLY A 139 20.63 2.95 -11.39
C GLY A 139 20.77 4.25 -10.61
N VAL A 140 19.66 4.87 -10.20
CA VAL A 140 19.67 6.21 -9.57
C VAL A 140 20.43 6.18 -8.24
N VAL A 141 20.24 5.14 -7.43
CA VAL A 141 20.97 4.87 -6.17
C VAL A 141 22.49 4.79 -6.38
N GLY A 142 22.95 4.43 -7.59
CA GLY A 142 24.36 4.45 -8.00
C GLY A 142 25.05 5.80 -7.83
N ARG A 143 24.29 6.91 -7.74
CA ARG A 143 24.78 8.27 -7.45
C ARG A 143 25.72 8.35 -6.24
N ALA A 144 25.55 7.48 -5.24
CA ALA A 144 26.47 7.38 -4.10
C ALA A 144 27.92 7.05 -4.52
N GLU A 145 28.10 6.15 -5.49
CA GLU A 145 29.42 5.81 -6.05
C GLU A 145 30.00 6.98 -6.83
N LEU A 146 29.17 7.64 -7.65
CA LEU A 146 29.60 8.74 -8.52
C LEU A 146 30.09 9.94 -7.70
N LEU A 147 29.29 10.40 -6.72
CA LEU A 147 29.66 11.49 -5.82
C LEU A 147 30.90 11.14 -4.98
N SER A 148 30.92 9.95 -4.37
CA SER A 148 32.09 9.49 -3.60
C SER A 148 33.35 9.44 -4.47
N SER A 149 33.24 9.03 -5.74
CA SER A 149 34.36 8.98 -6.68
C SER A 149 34.87 10.35 -7.10
N ILE A 150 33.99 11.34 -7.29
CA ILE A 150 34.38 12.74 -7.54
C ILE A 150 35.20 13.27 -6.37
N PHE A 151 34.70 13.11 -5.14
CA PHE A 151 35.41 13.58 -3.94
C PHE A 151 36.70 12.80 -3.67
N LEU A 152 36.73 11.48 -3.91
CA LEU A 152 37.93 10.65 -3.82
C LEU A 152 39.03 11.11 -4.80
N LEU A 153 38.69 11.28 -6.08
CA LEU A 153 39.66 11.75 -7.08
C LEU A 153 40.10 13.19 -6.81
N ALA A 154 39.18 14.07 -6.39
CA ALA A 154 39.50 15.44 -6.00
C ALA A 154 40.42 15.50 -4.77
N ALA A 155 40.16 14.69 -3.74
CA ALA A 155 41.00 14.60 -2.54
C ALA A 155 42.42 14.14 -2.90
N PHE A 156 42.56 13.09 -3.71
CA PHE A 156 43.86 12.63 -4.19
C PHE A 156 44.59 13.68 -5.03
N LEU A 157 43.90 14.33 -5.97
CA LEU A 157 44.47 15.39 -6.80
C LEU A 157 44.85 16.65 -6.00
N ALA A 158 44.16 16.93 -4.90
CA ALA A 158 44.59 17.96 -3.93
C ALA A 158 45.85 17.49 -3.19
N TYR A 159 45.85 16.27 -2.65
CA TYR A 159 46.97 15.72 -1.88
C TYR A 159 48.30 15.71 -2.65
N THR A 160 48.27 15.43 -3.95
CA THR A 160 49.50 15.45 -4.80
C THR A 160 50.20 16.81 -4.86
N ARG A 161 49.54 17.89 -4.39
CA ARG A 161 50.10 19.25 -4.28
C ARG A 161 50.66 19.57 -2.88
N SER A 162 50.74 18.59 -1.97
CA SER A 162 51.23 18.78 -0.59
C SER A 162 52.75 18.98 -0.44
N ASN A 163 53.51 18.83 -1.53
CA ASN A 163 54.95 19.12 -1.58
C ASN A 163 55.21 20.48 -2.20
N GLY A 164 55.95 21.33 -1.48
CA GLY A 164 56.51 22.59 -1.98
C GLY A 164 57.72 22.38 -2.89
N ALA A 165 58.25 23.47 -3.44
CA ALA A 165 59.43 23.43 -4.31
C ALA A 165 60.65 22.81 -3.61
N ASP A 166 60.86 23.14 -2.34
CA ASP A 166 61.99 22.67 -1.51
C ASP A 166 61.65 21.40 -0.70
N GLN A 167 60.70 20.58 -1.18
CA GLN A 167 60.08 19.46 -0.47
C GLN A 167 59.37 19.81 0.86
N SER A 168 59.27 21.10 1.21
CA SER A 168 58.52 21.57 2.37
C SER A 168 57.04 21.14 2.35
N ILE A 169 56.48 20.86 3.52
CA ILE A 169 55.06 20.47 3.65
C ILE A 169 54.17 21.68 3.39
N VAL A 170 53.30 21.59 2.38
CA VAL A 170 52.23 22.57 2.15
C VAL A 170 50.96 22.04 2.82
N TRP A 171 50.51 22.73 3.87
CA TRP A 171 49.39 22.28 4.70
C TRP A 171 48.01 22.47 4.06
N THR A 172 47.80 23.53 3.27
CA THR A 172 46.48 23.84 2.68
C THR A 172 45.92 22.71 1.81
N PRO A 173 46.69 22.07 0.91
CA PRO A 173 46.24 20.90 0.16
C PRO A 173 45.91 19.68 1.04
N ILE A 174 46.61 19.50 2.17
CA ILE A 174 46.32 18.41 3.13
C ILE A 174 44.99 18.68 3.84
N ALA A 175 44.75 19.91 4.32
CA ALA A 175 43.48 20.29 4.93
C ALA A 175 42.30 20.14 3.95
N VAL A 176 42.46 20.59 2.71
CA VAL A 176 41.47 20.38 1.63
C VAL A 176 41.26 18.88 1.35
N THR A 177 42.32 18.07 1.37
CA THR A 177 42.20 16.61 1.23
C THR A 177 41.30 16.03 2.31
N VAL A 178 41.53 16.35 3.60
CA VAL A 178 40.73 15.86 4.73
C VAL A 178 39.25 16.25 4.61
N VAL A 179 38.95 17.49 4.23
CA VAL A 179 37.57 17.95 3.98
C VAL A 179 36.91 17.19 2.83
N LEU A 180 37.64 16.93 1.73
CA LEU A 180 37.13 16.14 0.61
C LEU A 180 36.95 14.66 0.98
N VAL A 181 37.77 14.08 1.85
CA VAL A 181 37.54 12.72 2.39
C VAL A 181 36.29 12.66 3.27
N ALA A 182 36.05 13.69 4.08
CA ALA A 182 34.82 13.80 4.86
C ALA A 182 33.59 13.89 3.93
N ALA A 183 33.64 14.70 2.88
CA ALA A 183 32.59 14.77 1.86
C ALA A 183 32.39 13.42 1.14
N ALA A 184 33.48 12.73 0.75
CA ALA A 184 33.41 11.39 0.15
C ALA A 184 32.74 10.38 1.08
N THR A 185 33.13 10.33 2.35
CA THR A 185 32.58 9.40 3.35
C THR A 185 31.11 9.67 3.70
N LEU A 186 30.65 10.92 3.61
CA LEU A 186 29.24 11.30 3.75
C LEU A 186 28.42 11.04 2.48
N CYS A 187 29.05 10.76 1.33
CA CYS A 187 28.39 10.23 0.14
C CYS A 187 28.34 8.70 0.16
N LYS A 188 29.46 8.04 0.50
CA LYS A 188 29.58 6.59 0.66
C LYS A 188 30.77 6.19 1.54
N GLU A 189 30.60 5.14 2.33
CA GLU A 189 31.61 4.50 3.18
C GLU A 189 33.00 4.31 2.53
N GLN A 190 33.03 3.89 1.25
CA GLN A 190 34.29 3.64 0.53
C GLN A 190 35.16 4.88 0.32
N GLY A 191 34.60 6.09 0.45
CA GLY A 191 35.33 7.34 0.32
C GLY A 191 36.52 7.47 1.28
N ILE A 192 36.52 6.77 2.42
CA ILE A 192 37.63 6.81 3.40
C ILE A 192 38.93 6.20 2.87
N THR A 193 38.80 5.24 1.94
CA THR A 193 39.93 4.45 1.41
C THR A 193 40.94 5.30 0.62
N VAL A 194 40.54 6.51 0.19
CA VAL A 194 41.43 7.49 -0.43
C VAL A 194 42.63 7.86 0.42
N ILE A 195 42.50 7.84 1.76
CA ILE A 195 43.63 8.16 2.64
C ILE A 195 44.73 7.11 2.52
N ALA A 196 44.36 5.83 2.46
CA ALA A 196 45.33 4.76 2.24
C ALA A 196 46.00 4.86 0.85
N ILE A 197 45.26 5.28 -0.18
CA ILE A 197 45.81 5.58 -1.52
C ILE A 197 46.80 6.76 -1.47
N CYS A 198 46.49 7.82 -0.71
CA CYS A 198 47.39 8.94 -0.47
C CYS A 198 48.67 8.52 0.28
N CYS A 199 48.56 7.64 1.27
CA CYS A 199 49.72 7.08 1.98
C CYS A 199 50.63 6.26 1.06
N VAL A 200 50.07 5.40 0.20
CA VAL A 200 50.83 4.64 -0.81
C VAL A 200 51.52 5.59 -1.80
N HIS A 201 50.81 6.62 -2.27
CA HIS A 201 51.39 7.65 -3.13
C HIS A 201 52.55 8.41 -2.45
N GLU A 202 52.37 8.88 -1.22
CA GLU A 202 53.40 9.62 -0.51
C GLU A 202 54.68 8.79 -0.38
N VAL A 203 54.58 7.58 0.19
CA VAL A 203 55.74 6.73 0.48
C VAL A 203 56.45 6.27 -0.79
N PHE A 204 55.73 5.67 -1.74
CA PHE A 204 56.34 4.95 -2.87
C PHE A 204 56.44 5.78 -4.16
N VAL A 205 55.57 6.78 -4.36
CA VAL A 205 55.61 7.61 -5.57
C VAL A 205 56.36 8.91 -5.32
N ALA A 206 55.88 9.72 -4.37
CA ALA A 206 56.36 11.09 -4.15
C ALA A 206 57.76 11.10 -3.53
N GLN A 207 57.96 10.36 -2.44
CA GLN A 207 59.28 10.19 -1.80
C GLN A 207 60.13 9.13 -2.52
N GLY A 208 59.48 8.20 -3.23
CA GLY A 208 60.17 7.21 -4.07
C GLY A 208 60.84 6.05 -3.32
N PHE A 209 60.53 5.87 -2.02
CA PHE A 209 61.02 4.74 -1.23
C PHE A 209 60.60 3.41 -1.85
N THR A 210 61.46 2.40 -1.72
CA THR A 210 61.12 1.01 -2.02
C THR A 210 61.01 0.21 -0.72
N LEU A 211 60.30 -0.92 -0.74
CA LEU A 211 60.15 -1.76 0.45
C LEU A 211 61.50 -2.22 1.06
N PRO A 212 62.54 -2.60 0.28
CA PRO A 212 63.88 -2.83 0.83
C PRO A 212 64.46 -1.61 1.55
N MET A 213 64.39 -0.41 0.95
CA MET A 213 64.91 0.81 1.60
C MET A 213 64.20 1.11 2.92
N LEU A 214 62.89 0.87 3.01
CA LEU A 214 62.14 1.06 4.26
C LEU A 214 62.56 0.05 5.34
N LEU A 215 62.76 -1.22 4.96
CA LEU A 215 63.25 -2.27 5.85
C LEU A 215 64.67 -1.97 6.34
N ASP A 216 65.58 -1.56 5.46
CA ASP A 216 66.95 -1.18 5.81
C ASP A 216 66.98 0.04 6.74
N THR A 217 66.15 1.06 6.46
CA THR A 217 66.00 2.25 7.32
C THR A 217 65.49 1.85 8.72
N LEU A 218 64.47 1.00 8.79
CA LEU A 218 63.94 0.49 10.06
C LEU A 218 65.01 -0.30 10.85
N LEU A 219 65.79 -1.15 10.16
CA LEU A 219 66.89 -1.92 10.74
C LEU A 219 68.04 -1.04 11.26
N GLN A 220 68.34 0.06 10.59
CA GLN A 220 69.36 1.02 11.04
C GLN A 220 68.91 1.74 12.32
N VAL A 221 67.67 2.25 12.33
CA VAL A 221 67.07 2.90 13.51
C VAL A 221 66.96 1.94 14.70
N LEU A 222 66.50 0.70 14.49
CA LEU A 222 66.44 -0.33 15.54
C LEU A 222 67.83 -0.73 16.07
N ARG A 223 68.89 -0.54 15.29
CA ARG A 223 70.29 -0.77 15.70
C ARG A 223 70.94 0.47 16.32
N GLY A 224 70.18 1.55 16.55
CA GLY A 224 70.67 2.79 17.16
C GLY A 224 71.69 3.55 16.32
N LYS A 225 71.74 3.29 15.00
CA LYS A 225 72.61 4.03 14.07
C LYS A 225 71.79 5.02 13.28
N ASP A 226 72.10 6.28 13.51
CA ASP A 226 71.57 7.49 12.88
C ASP A 226 70.08 7.80 13.14
N GLY A 227 69.76 9.10 13.11
CA GLY A 227 68.39 9.61 13.21
C GLY A 227 67.67 9.61 11.87
N PHE A 228 66.34 9.74 11.89
CA PHE A 228 65.54 9.77 10.66
C PHE A 228 65.96 10.93 9.73
N PRO A 229 66.18 10.67 8.42
CA PRO A 229 66.37 11.72 7.44
C PRO A 229 65.20 12.71 7.44
N TYR A 230 65.48 14.00 7.21
CA TYR A 230 64.47 15.07 7.27
C TYR A 230 63.24 14.80 6.39
N ALA A 231 63.44 14.25 5.17
CA ALA A 231 62.34 13.84 4.29
C ALA A 231 61.47 12.70 4.86
N VAL A 232 62.08 11.75 5.60
CA VAL A 232 61.34 10.69 6.32
C VAL A 232 60.52 11.30 7.45
N LEU A 233 61.08 12.25 8.19
CA LEU A 233 60.36 12.93 9.28
C LEU A 233 59.16 13.73 8.76
N GLN A 234 59.32 14.47 7.65
CA GLN A 234 58.20 15.17 6.98
C GLN A 234 57.13 14.19 6.48
N THR A 235 57.55 13.06 5.90
CA THR A 235 56.64 11.99 5.47
C THR A 235 55.83 11.43 6.63
N LEU A 236 56.51 11.07 7.73
CA LEU A 236 55.86 10.60 8.95
C LEU A 236 54.86 11.61 9.49
N LEU A 237 55.19 12.91 9.52
CA LEU A 237 54.28 13.95 9.99
C LEU A 237 53.00 14.03 9.14
N LYS A 238 53.11 13.98 7.80
CA LYS A 238 51.92 13.91 6.92
C LYS A 238 51.09 12.66 7.17
N LEU A 239 51.74 11.49 7.30
CA LEU A 239 51.06 10.22 7.55
C LEU A 239 50.33 10.24 8.89
N ILE A 240 50.94 10.80 9.94
CA ILE A 240 50.31 11.00 11.26
C ILE A 240 49.03 11.84 11.13
N VAL A 241 49.09 12.97 10.43
CA VAL A 241 47.90 13.84 10.22
C VAL A 241 46.80 13.11 9.45
N LEU A 242 47.15 12.36 8.41
CA LEU A 242 46.20 11.54 7.65
C LEU A 242 45.59 10.43 8.51
N ILE A 243 46.38 9.71 9.31
CA ILE A 243 45.93 8.63 10.18
C ILE A 243 45.02 9.16 11.30
N ILE A 244 45.40 10.25 11.98
CA ILE A 244 44.57 10.88 13.02
C ILE A 244 43.24 11.37 12.43
N SER A 245 43.28 11.99 11.25
CA SER A 245 42.06 12.42 10.54
C SER A 245 41.16 11.22 10.17
N THR A 246 41.76 10.10 9.75
CA THR A 246 41.04 8.84 9.48
C THR A 246 40.37 8.31 10.74
N LEU A 247 41.11 8.20 11.84
CA LEU A 247 40.61 7.69 13.12
C LEU A 247 39.45 8.55 13.63
N LEU A 248 39.56 9.88 13.54
CA LEU A 248 38.48 10.79 13.93
C LEU A 248 37.21 10.57 13.08
N LEU A 249 37.35 10.47 11.75
CA LEU A 249 36.21 10.18 10.86
C LEU A 249 35.58 8.81 11.12
N VAL A 250 36.39 7.77 11.43
CA VAL A 250 35.88 6.45 11.81
C VAL A 250 35.13 6.51 13.14
N ILE A 251 35.67 7.18 14.16
CA ILE A 251 35.03 7.32 15.48
C ILE A 251 33.67 8.01 15.34
N ILE A 252 33.61 9.15 14.63
CA ILE A 252 32.34 9.86 14.35
C ILE A 252 31.35 8.94 13.62
N ARG A 253 31.82 8.19 12.60
CA ARG A 253 30.96 7.28 11.83
C ARG A 253 30.40 6.14 12.69
N VAL A 254 31.22 5.53 13.56
CA VAL A 254 30.81 4.45 14.46
C VAL A 254 29.81 4.95 15.50
N GLN A 255 30.00 6.16 16.04
CA GLN A 255 29.04 6.81 16.94
C GLN A 255 27.69 7.04 16.27
N VAL A 256 27.66 7.55 15.03
CA VAL A 256 26.41 7.74 14.26
C VAL A 256 25.70 6.41 13.99
N ILE A 257 26.44 5.34 13.69
CA ILE A 257 25.92 3.98 13.46
C ILE A 257 25.57 3.25 14.78
N GLN A 258 25.70 3.92 15.93
CA GLN A 258 25.40 3.39 17.27
C GLN A 258 26.17 2.11 17.63
N SER A 259 27.36 1.91 17.03
CA SER A 259 28.22 0.73 17.22
C SER A 259 27.57 -0.63 16.95
N GLN A 260 26.46 -0.68 16.22
CA GLN A 260 25.78 -1.93 15.85
C GLN A 260 26.06 -2.30 14.39
N LEU A 261 26.38 -3.57 14.15
CA LEU A 261 26.45 -4.14 12.80
C LEU A 261 25.06 -4.64 12.38
N PRO A 262 24.65 -4.47 11.11
CA PRO A 262 23.43 -5.06 10.59
C PRO A 262 23.48 -6.60 10.65
N VAL A 263 22.36 -7.22 11.00
CA VAL A 263 22.20 -8.68 11.03
C VAL A 263 21.72 -9.16 9.67
N PHE A 264 22.51 -9.99 9.01
CA PHE A 264 22.17 -10.58 7.71
C PHE A 264 21.59 -11.99 7.86
N THR A 265 20.72 -12.37 6.95
CA THR A 265 20.16 -13.73 6.88
C THR A 265 21.05 -14.67 6.06
N ARG A 266 20.80 -15.98 6.16
CA ARG A 266 21.42 -16.99 5.27
C ARG A 266 21.14 -16.71 3.78
N PHE A 267 20.01 -16.06 3.48
CA PHE A 267 19.56 -15.75 2.13
C PHE A 267 20.33 -14.57 1.52
N ASP A 268 20.76 -13.60 2.32
CA ASP A 268 21.54 -12.45 1.82
C ASP A 268 22.97 -12.87 1.45
N ASN A 269 23.60 -13.70 2.29
CA ASN A 269 24.95 -14.20 2.08
C ASN A 269 25.11 -15.61 2.68
N PRO A 270 24.91 -16.70 1.89
CA PRO A 270 25.01 -18.07 2.40
C PRO A 270 26.39 -18.43 2.96
N ALA A 271 27.46 -17.86 2.39
CA ALA A 271 28.83 -18.11 2.83
C ALA A 271 29.10 -17.53 4.22
N ALA A 272 28.51 -16.39 4.57
CA ALA A 272 28.69 -15.75 5.89
C ALA A 272 28.31 -16.66 7.07
N VAL A 273 27.22 -17.41 6.92
CA VAL A 273 26.69 -18.34 7.94
C VAL A 273 27.21 -19.77 7.80
N SER A 274 28.02 -20.05 6.79
CA SER A 274 28.56 -21.39 6.52
C SER A 274 29.73 -21.74 7.47
N PRO A 275 29.94 -23.03 7.76
CA PRO A 275 31.07 -23.46 8.59
C PRO A 275 32.42 -23.25 7.89
N THR A 276 33.49 -23.21 8.69
CA THR A 276 34.87 -23.34 8.21
C THR A 276 35.08 -24.78 7.69
N PRO A 277 35.75 -25.02 6.54
CA PRO A 277 36.46 -24.05 5.69
C PRO A 277 35.59 -23.41 4.59
N ALA A 278 34.37 -23.88 4.36
CA ALA A 278 33.54 -23.49 3.21
C ALA A 278 33.33 -21.97 3.09
N ARG A 279 33.12 -21.28 4.21
CA ARG A 279 33.04 -19.81 4.28
C ARG A 279 34.31 -19.14 3.72
N GLN A 280 35.48 -19.50 4.24
CA GLN A 280 36.75 -18.86 3.86
C GLN A 280 37.13 -19.20 2.41
N LEU A 281 36.94 -20.45 1.98
CA LEU A 281 37.17 -20.85 0.58
C LEU A 281 36.26 -20.05 -0.36
N THR A 282 34.97 -19.96 -0.05
CA THR A 282 34.01 -19.19 -0.88
C THR A 282 34.40 -17.72 -0.92
N PHE A 283 34.63 -17.05 0.22
CA PHE A 283 35.03 -15.65 0.26
C PHE A 283 36.31 -15.36 -0.53
N ASN A 284 37.31 -16.26 -0.50
CA ASN A 284 38.52 -16.10 -1.31
C ASN A 284 38.25 -16.31 -2.82
N TYR A 285 37.31 -17.19 -3.20
CA TYR A 285 36.86 -17.35 -4.59
C TYR A 285 36.01 -16.19 -5.12
N LEU A 286 35.35 -15.41 -4.25
CA LEU A 286 34.64 -14.19 -4.69
C LEU A 286 35.61 -13.15 -5.28
N LEU A 287 36.88 -13.14 -4.89
CA LEU A 287 37.89 -12.19 -5.40
C LEU A 287 38.21 -12.40 -6.90
N PRO A 288 38.63 -13.60 -7.37
CA PRO A 288 38.80 -13.84 -8.80
C PRO A 288 37.50 -13.71 -9.59
N LEU A 289 36.34 -13.99 -8.99
CA LEU A 289 35.04 -13.77 -9.65
C LEU A 289 34.76 -12.28 -9.91
N ASN A 290 35.03 -11.41 -8.93
CA ASN A 290 34.93 -9.96 -9.12
C ASN A 290 35.94 -9.46 -10.17
N ALA A 291 37.15 -10.02 -10.20
CA ALA A 291 38.13 -9.73 -11.26
C ALA A 291 37.69 -10.24 -12.64
N TRP A 292 36.99 -11.37 -12.70
CA TRP A 292 36.39 -11.90 -13.93
C TRP A 292 35.29 -11.00 -14.48
N LEU A 293 34.45 -10.40 -13.62
CA LEU A 293 33.43 -9.42 -14.05
C LEU A 293 34.06 -8.14 -14.66
N LEU A 294 35.27 -7.76 -14.26
CA LEU A 294 36.04 -6.69 -14.91
C LEU A 294 36.63 -7.13 -16.26
N LEU A 295 37.15 -8.36 -16.34
CA LEU A 295 37.75 -8.90 -17.57
C LEU A 295 36.73 -9.26 -18.66
N ASN A 296 35.58 -9.79 -18.26
CA ASN A 296 34.50 -10.25 -19.11
C ASN A 296 33.13 -9.88 -18.49
N PRO A 297 32.66 -8.64 -18.68
CA PRO A 297 31.36 -8.19 -18.18
C PRO A 297 30.22 -8.73 -19.08
N SER A 298 30.08 -10.04 -19.22
CA SER A 298 29.00 -10.70 -20.00
C SER A 298 27.84 -11.18 -19.16
N GLU A 299 28.12 -11.62 -17.93
CA GLU A 299 27.15 -12.20 -17.02
C GLU A 299 26.85 -11.21 -15.89
N LEU A 300 26.28 -10.05 -16.28
CA LEU A 300 25.92 -8.99 -15.34
C LEU A 300 24.52 -9.23 -14.76
N CYS A 301 24.40 -9.15 -13.45
CA CYS A 301 23.19 -9.41 -12.67
C CYS A 301 22.99 -8.33 -11.60
N CYS A 302 21.77 -7.81 -11.46
CA CYS A 302 21.45 -6.79 -10.45
C CYS A 302 21.41 -7.34 -9.02
N ASP A 303 21.38 -8.66 -8.84
CA ASP A 303 21.33 -9.30 -7.52
C ASP A 303 22.05 -10.67 -7.52
N TRP A 304 23.05 -10.80 -6.65
CA TRP A 304 23.86 -12.02 -6.49
C TRP A 304 23.64 -12.72 -5.13
N THR A 305 22.56 -12.39 -4.40
CA THR A 305 22.17 -13.04 -3.14
C THR A 305 21.71 -14.50 -3.36
N MET A 306 21.24 -15.18 -2.30
CA MET A 306 20.76 -16.56 -2.36
C MET A 306 21.84 -17.54 -2.88
N GLY A 307 21.42 -18.68 -3.42
CA GLY A 307 22.30 -19.69 -4.03
C GLY A 307 22.92 -19.31 -5.38
N THR A 308 23.07 -18.02 -5.70
CA THR A 308 23.63 -17.56 -7.00
C THR A 308 25.01 -18.13 -7.27
N ILE A 309 25.88 -18.09 -6.26
CA ILE A 309 27.24 -18.64 -6.31
C ILE A 309 27.27 -19.83 -5.35
N PRO A 310 27.37 -21.08 -5.86
CA PRO A 310 27.47 -22.26 -5.01
C PRO A 310 28.66 -22.16 -4.06
N LEU A 311 28.51 -22.64 -2.84
CA LEU A 311 29.61 -22.65 -1.85
C LEU A 311 30.80 -23.47 -2.35
N VAL A 312 32.01 -23.05 -2.00
CA VAL A 312 33.25 -23.79 -2.22
C VAL A 312 33.53 -24.59 -0.96
N GLU A 313 33.06 -25.83 -0.90
CA GLU A 313 33.07 -26.62 0.35
C GLU A 313 34.42 -27.34 0.60
N SER A 314 35.18 -27.63 -0.45
CA SER A 314 36.44 -28.39 -0.38
C SER A 314 37.63 -27.59 -0.91
N PRO A 315 38.82 -27.70 -0.28
CA PRO A 315 40.06 -27.16 -0.85
C PRO A 315 40.41 -27.73 -2.23
N LEU A 316 39.92 -28.93 -2.55
CA LEU A 316 40.15 -29.61 -3.84
C LEU A 316 39.20 -29.15 -4.97
N ASP A 317 38.29 -28.21 -4.69
CA ASP A 317 37.43 -27.62 -5.73
C ASP A 317 38.27 -26.87 -6.79
N LEU A 318 38.02 -27.16 -8.07
CA LEU A 318 38.73 -26.56 -9.20
C LEU A 318 38.69 -25.02 -9.19
N ARG A 319 37.64 -24.43 -8.58
CA ARG A 319 37.51 -22.97 -8.41
C ARG A 319 38.64 -22.36 -7.58
N ASN A 320 39.27 -23.13 -6.68
CA ASN A 320 40.44 -22.68 -5.93
C ASN A 320 41.67 -22.47 -6.82
N LEU A 321 41.74 -23.05 -8.02
CA LEU A 321 42.80 -22.74 -8.99
C LEU A 321 42.72 -21.28 -9.46
N ALA A 322 41.51 -20.74 -9.65
CA ALA A 322 41.31 -19.32 -9.97
C ALA A 322 41.74 -18.43 -8.79
N THR A 323 41.43 -18.83 -7.55
CA THR A 323 41.87 -18.16 -6.32
C THR A 323 43.40 -18.12 -6.21
N LEU A 324 44.07 -19.26 -6.42
CA LEU A 324 45.53 -19.37 -6.40
C LEU A 324 46.17 -18.52 -7.51
N ALA A 325 45.64 -18.59 -8.74
CA ALA A 325 46.13 -17.80 -9.87
C ALA A 325 45.98 -16.28 -9.62
N PHE A 326 44.84 -15.85 -9.06
CA PHE A 326 44.59 -14.46 -8.71
C PHE A 326 45.55 -13.93 -7.65
N TYR A 327 45.72 -14.65 -6.53
CA TYR A 327 46.69 -14.26 -5.50
C TYR A 327 48.13 -14.31 -5.99
N SER A 328 48.47 -15.26 -6.86
CA SER A 328 49.81 -15.35 -7.46
C SER A 328 50.10 -14.15 -8.36
N LEU A 329 49.15 -13.77 -9.24
CA LEU A 329 49.27 -12.60 -10.10
C LEU A 329 49.35 -11.30 -9.27
N LEU A 330 48.44 -11.14 -8.29
CA LEU A 330 48.41 -9.97 -7.42
C LEU A 330 49.70 -9.84 -6.60
N GLY A 331 50.18 -10.95 -6.03
CA GLY A 331 51.42 -11.03 -5.27
C GLY A 331 52.66 -10.72 -6.12
N LEU A 332 52.75 -11.26 -7.34
CA LEU A 332 53.84 -10.97 -8.28
C LEU A 332 53.87 -9.49 -8.69
N LEU A 333 52.71 -8.91 -9.02
CA LEU A 333 52.61 -7.50 -9.37
C LEU A 333 52.99 -6.60 -8.18
N ALA A 334 52.47 -6.88 -6.99
CA ALA A 334 52.78 -6.14 -5.76
C ALA A 334 54.27 -6.25 -5.39
N PHE A 335 54.84 -7.46 -5.40
CA PHE A 335 56.25 -7.71 -5.09
C PHE A 335 57.18 -6.98 -6.07
N HIS A 336 56.88 -7.04 -7.38
CA HIS A 336 57.63 -6.31 -8.38
C HIS A 336 57.51 -4.79 -8.18
N SER A 337 56.29 -4.28 -7.96
CA SER A 337 56.04 -2.85 -7.86
C SER A 337 56.58 -2.19 -6.58
N LEU A 338 56.62 -2.94 -5.47
CA LEU A 338 57.14 -2.44 -4.18
C LEU A 338 58.67 -2.46 -4.09
N ARG A 339 59.37 -3.25 -4.93
CA ARG A 339 60.84 -3.36 -4.92
C ARG A 339 61.55 -2.42 -5.90
N HIS A 340 60.88 -1.93 -6.94
CA HIS A 340 61.53 -1.13 -8.00
C HIS A 340 60.96 0.30 -8.05
N SER A 341 61.83 1.31 -8.15
CA SER A 341 61.40 2.74 -8.16
C SER A 341 61.13 3.29 -9.58
N HIS A 342 61.24 2.47 -10.64
CA HIS A 342 60.98 2.90 -12.01
C HIS A 342 59.51 3.29 -12.23
N SER A 343 59.25 4.24 -13.15
CA SER A 343 57.89 4.74 -13.48
C SER A 343 56.86 3.64 -13.76
N SER A 344 57.26 2.53 -14.40
CA SER A 344 56.39 1.37 -14.64
C SER A 344 55.90 0.72 -13.34
N ALA A 345 56.80 0.52 -12.37
CA ALA A 345 56.48 -0.06 -11.07
C ALA A 345 55.57 0.88 -10.26
N LYS A 346 55.86 2.19 -10.25
CA LYS A 346 55.00 3.21 -9.62
C LYS A 346 53.58 3.23 -10.23
N THR A 347 53.46 3.06 -11.54
CA THR A 347 52.16 2.98 -12.25
C THR A 347 51.37 1.75 -11.83
N VAL A 348 52.01 0.57 -11.81
CA VAL A 348 51.38 -0.68 -11.35
C VAL A 348 50.97 -0.59 -9.89
N LEU A 349 51.82 -0.04 -9.01
CA LEU A 349 51.51 0.12 -7.58
C LEU A 349 50.28 0.99 -7.36
N MET A 350 50.18 2.14 -8.05
CA MET A 350 49.01 3.02 -7.93
C MET A 350 47.74 2.37 -8.50
N ALA A 351 47.85 1.61 -9.59
CA ALA A 351 46.75 0.84 -10.15
C ALA A 351 46.25 -0.25 -9.18
N LEU A 352 47.17 -1.00 -8.56
CA LEU A 352 46.85 -1.97 -7.51
C LEU A 352 46.22 -1.29 -6.28
N SER A 353 46.69 -0.10 -5.90
CA SER A 353 46.13 0.65 -4.77
C SER A 353 44.65 1.02 -5.00
N LEU A 354 44.28 1.37 -6.24
CA LEU A 354 42.90 1.65 -6.65
C LEU A 354 42.03 0.39 -6.75
N ILE A 355 42.60 -0.77 -7.11
CA ILE A 355 41.89 -2.05 -7.15
C ILE A 355 41.61 -2.54 -5.72
N VAL A 356 42.64 -2.59 -4.88
CA VAL A 356 42.59 -3.31 -3.59
C VAL A 356 41.97 -2.46 -2.48
N LEU A 357 42.45 -1.23 -2.28
CA LEU A 357 42.08 -0.45 -1.08
C LEU A 357 40.59 -0.06 -1.04
N PRO A 358 39.95 0.39 -2.14
CA PRO A 358 38.51 0.63 -2.20
C PRO A 358 37.65 -0.64 -2.15
N PHE A 359 38.20 -1.81 -2.49
CA PHE A 359 37.46 -3.07 -2.49
C PHE A 359 37.47 -3.78 -1.13
N ILE A 360 38.51 -3.59 -0.31
CA ILE A 360 38.66 -4.25 1.01
C ILE A 360 37.38 -4.21 1.86
N PRO A 361 36.68 -3.06 2.07
CA PRO A 361 35.49 -3.03 2.91
C PRO A 361 34.26 -3.74 2.32
N ALA A 362 34.28 -4.10 1.03
CA ALA A 362 33.25 -4.90 0.36
C ALA A 362 33.67 -6.37 0.12
N SER A 363 34.92 -6.74 0.47
CA SER A 363 35.54 -8.01 0.06
C SER A 363 35.06 -9.27 0.80
N ASN A 364 34.21 -9.13 1.83
CA ASN A 364 33.84 -10.19 2.80
C ASN A 364 35.01 -10.79 3.62
N LEU A 365 36.27 -10.38 3.42
CA LEU A 365 37.45 -11.00 4.05
C LEU A 365 37.58 -10.72 5.55
N PHE A 366 37.32 -9.48 5.98
CA PHE A 366 37.48 -9.05 7.38
C PHE A 366 36.19 -9.18 8.20
N PHE A 367 35.06 -8.92 7.57
CA PHE A 367 33.72 -9.05 8.14
C PHE A 367 32.74 -9.42 7.01
N PRO A 368 31.70 -10.21 7.29
CA PRO A 368 30.66 -10.49 6.30
C PRO A 368 29.91 -9.22 5.90
N VAL A 369 29.54 -9.15 4.62
CA VAL A 369 28.75 -8.08 4.02
C VAL A 369 27.42 -8.67 3.54
N GLY A 370 26.35 -7.87 3.52
CA GLY A 370 24.99 -8.30 3.15
C GLY A 370 24.76 -8.64 1.68
N PHE A 371 25.81 -8.79 0.88
CA PHE A 371 25.75 -9.27 -0.49
C PHE A 371 26.94 -10.18 -0.79
N VAL A 372 26.74 -11.12 -1.71
CA VAL A 372 27.81 -12.01 -2.19
C VAL A 372 28.69 -11.29 -3.22
N VAL A 373 28.08 -10.66 -4.22
CA VAL A 373 28.71 -9.80 -5.23
C VAL A 373 27.79 -8.59 -5.51
N ALA A 374 28.36 -7.44 -5.86
CA ALA A 374 27.63 -6.26 -6.32
C ALA A 374 28.49 -5.54 -7.38
N GLU A 375 27.91 -5.12 -8.50
CA GLU A 375 28.69 -4.56 -9.62
C GLU A 375 29.14 -3.12 -9.29
N ARG A 376 28.26 -2.36 -8.65
CA ARG A 376 28.52 -0.99 -8.15
C ARG A 376 29.80 -0.86 -7.33
N VAL A 377 30.17 -1.85 -6.51
CA VAL A 377 31.39 -1.77 -5.70
C VAL A 377 32.68 -1.93 -6.51
N LEU A 378 32.58 -2.38 -7.76
CA LEU A 378 33.70 -2.44 -8.71
C LEU A 378 33.91 -1.13 -9.47
N TYR A 379 33.08 -0.11 -9.26
CA TYR A 379 33.20 1.18 -9.94
C TYR A 379 34.58 1.84 -9.70
N VAL A 380 35.01 2.04 -8.44
CA VAL A 380 36.37 2.56 -8.16
C VAL A 380 37.48 1.55 -8.50
N PRO A 381 37.40 0.25 -8.13
CA PRO A 381 38.39 -0.75 -8.52
C PRO A 381 38.65 -0.84 -10.03
N SER A 382 37.63 -0.63 -10.86
CA SER A 382 37.77 -0.62 -12.32
C SER A 382 38.68 0.50 -12.84
N MET A 383 38.86 1.60 -12.09
CA MET A 383 39.83 2.66 -12.43
C MET A 383 41.25 2.09 -12.46
N GLY A 384 41.64 1.35 -11.42
CA GLY A 384 42.95 0.71 -11.35
C GLY A 384 43.11 -0.38 -12.42
N PHE A 385 42.05 -1.16 -12.67
CA PHE A 385 42.03 -2.13 -13.78
C PHE A 385 42.27 -1.45 -15.15
N CYS A 386 41.57 -0.36 -15.44
CA CYS A 386 41.75 0.40 -16.69
C CYS A 386 43.18 0.98 -16.82
N VAL A 387 43.82 1.39 -15.72
CA VAL A 387 45.24 1.80 -15.71
C VAL A 387 46.16 0.62 -16.03
N LEU A 388 45.92 -0.58 -15.48
CA LEU A 388 46.71 -1.78 -15.81
C LEU A 388 46.57 -2.16 -17.29
N VAL A 389 45.35 -2.17 -17.82
CA VAL A 389 45.08 -2.48 -19.24
C VAL A 389 45.76 -1.45 -20.15
N ALA A 390 45.64 -0.16 -19.86
CA ALA A 390 46.28 0.91 -20.64
C ALA A 390 47.82 0.88 -20.56
N HIS A 391 48.39 0.50 -19.41
CA HIS A 391 49.84 0.32 -19.25
C HIS A 391 50.35 -0.91 -20.02
N GLY A 392 49.61 -2.02 -20.00
CA GLY A 392 49.87 -3.19 -20.85
C GLY A 392 49.81 -2.83 -22.34
N PHE A 393 48.77 -2.12 -22.76
CA PHE A 393 48.64 -1.57 -24.10
C PHE A 393 49.83 -0.68 -24.49
N ARG A 394 50.33 0.18 -23.59
CA ARG A 394 51.54 1.00 -23.82
C ARG A 394 52.74 0.13 -24.14
N ILE A 395 53.02 -0.88 -23.32
CA ILE A 395 54.16 -1.80 -23.48
C ILE A 395 54.07 -2.57 -24.81
N ILE A 396 52.88 -3.05 -25.18
CA ILE A 396 52.68 -3.82 -26.41
C ILE A 396 52.74 -2.89 -27.65
N SER A 397 52.09 -1.73 -27.61
CA SER A 397 52.01 -0.81 -28.75
C SER A 397 53.32 -0.10 -29.10
N HIS A 398 54.28 -0.05 -28.19
CA HIS A 398 55.66 0.35 -28.50
C HIS A 398 56.41 -0.66 -29.40
N LYS A 399 55.98 -1.93 -29.45
CA LYS A 399 56.55 -2.92 -30.37
C LYS A 399 56.03 -2.67 -31.79
N ARG A 400 56.91 -2.25 -32.71
CA ARG A 400 56.55 -1.79 -34.08
C ARG A 400 55.61 -2.75 -34.85
N HIS A 401 55.79 -4.06 -34.72
CA HIS A 401 54.95 -5.07 -35.37
C HIS A 401 53.58 -5.26 -34.70
N LEU A 402 53.46 -5.05 -33.38
CA LEU A 402 52.18 -5.16 -32.67
C LEU A 402 51.39 -3.86 -32.65
N LYS A 403 52.01 -2.68 -32.85
CA LYS A 403 51.35 -1.36 -32.75
C LYS A 403 49.97 -1.30 -33.42
N LYS A 404 49.86 -1.72 -34.69
CA LYS A 404 48.58 -1.73 -35.42
C LYS A 404 47.56 -2.68 -34.79
N ILE A 405 48.00 -3.87 -34.39
CA ILE A 405 47.17 -4.90 -33.74
C ILE A 405 46.69 -4.40 -32.37
N SER A 406 47.54 -3.78 -31.56
CA SER A 406 47.16 -3.22 -30.26
C SER A 406 46.09 -2.14 -30.39
N TRP A 407 46.20 -1.25 -31.37
CA TRP A 407 45.17 -0.24 -31.64
C TRP A 407 43.86 -0.85 -32.13
N LEU A 408 43.91 -1.87 -33.00
CA LEU A 408 42.73 -2.61 -33.42
C LEU A 408 42.03 -3.29 -32.23
N MET A 409 42.79 -3.98 -31.37
CA MET A 409 42.26 -4.67 -30.18
C MET A 409 41.63 -3.69 -29.19
N ILE A 410 42.25 -2.53 -28.93
CA ILE A 410 41.64 -1.48 -28.08
C ILE A 410 40.39 -0.88 -28.75
N GLY A 411 40.41 -0.67 -30.07
CA GLY A 411 39.23 -0.18 -30.81
C GLY A 411 38.04 -1.15 -30.72
N VAL A 412 38.28 -2.45 -30.90
CA VAL A 412 37.27 -3.51 -30.73
C VAL A 412 36.79 -3.59 -29.28
N LEU A 413 37.69 -3.49 -28.30
CA LEU A 413 37.33 -3.51 -26.88
C LEU A 413 36.44 -2.32 -26.51
N LEU A 414 36.81 -1.10 -26.92
CA LEU A 414 36.00 0.11 -26.72
C LEU A 414 34.63 0.01 -27.41
N ALA A 415 34.57 -0.44 -28.67
CA ALA A 415 33.32 -0.57 -29.41
C ALA A 415 32.38 -1.63 -28.78
N THR A 416 32.91 -2.80 -28.42
CA THR A 416 32.13 -3.86 -27.77
C THR A 416 31.65 -3.46 -26.38
N HIS A 417 32.45 -2.73 -25.62
CA HIS A 417 32.05 -2.20 -24.32
C HIS A 417 30.98 -1.11 -24.47
N ALA A 418 31.16 -0.13 -25.36
CA ALA A 418 30.17 0.92 -25.63
C ALA A 418 28.80 0.36 -26.06
N VAL A 419 28.79 -0.56 -27.03
CA VAL A 419 27.54 -1.23 -27.49
C VAL A 419 26.89 -2.03 -26.36
N LYS A 420 27.69 -2.71 -25.53
CA LYS A 420 27.16 -3.49 -24.41
C LYS A 420 26.58 -2.60 -23.31
N THR A 421 27.25 -1.51 -22.95
CA THR A 421 26.76 -0.51 -21.99
C THR A 421 25.45 0.12 -22.46
N PHE A 422 25.40 0.56 -23.72
CA PHE A 422 24.17 1.07 -24.33
C PHE A 422 23.02 0.06 -24.25
N ASN A 423 23.27 -1.21 -24.60
CA ASN A 423 22.25 -2.26 -24.51
C ASN A 423 21.84 -2.60 -23.06
N ARG A 424 22.79 -2.62 -22.11
CA ARG A 424 22.56 -2.94 -20.69
C ARG A 424 21.69 -1.89 -20.00
N ASN A 425 21.71 -0.63 -20.44
CA ASN A 425 20.83 0.42 -19.89
C ASN A 425 19.34 0.06 -20.02
N TRP A 426 18.93 -0.59 -21.11
CA TRP A 426 17.54 -1.01 -21.30
C TRP A 426 17.07 -2.07 -20.29
N ASP A 427 17.98 -2.80 -19.65
CA ASP A 427 17.57 -3.69 -18.56
C ASP A 427 16.97 -2.88 -17.39
N TRP A 428 17.42 -1.63 -17.16
CA TRP A 428 16.92 -0.72 -16.12
C TRP A 428 15.64 0.05 -16.49
N GLU A 429 15.03 -0.22 -17.67
CA GLU A 429 13.79 0.45 -18.10
C GLU A 429 12.64 0.29 -17.10
N SER A 430 12.45 -0.93 -16.58
CA SER A 430 11.39 -1.30 -15.63
C SER A 430 11.85 -2.43 -14.70
N GLU A 431 11.13 -2.65 -13.60
CA GLU A 431 11.39 -3.81 -12.73
C GLU A 431 11.31 -5.13 -13.51
N TYR A 432 10.34 -5.25 -14.42
CA TYR A 432 10.16 -6.43 -15.25
C TYR A 432 11.38 -6.70 -16.14
N THR A 433 11.90 -5.69 -16.85
CA THR A 433 13.10 -5.85 -17.69
C THR A 433 14.32 -6.19 -16.85
N LEU A 434 14.48 -5.53 -15.70
CA LEU A 434 15.67 -5.67 -14.85
C LEU A 434 15.79 -7.10 -14.30
N PHE A 435 14.75 -7.60 -13.64
CA PHE A 435 14.75 -8.94 -13.07
C PHE A 435 14.67 -10.03 -14.15
N THR A 436 14.01 -9.77 -15.29
CA THR A 436 14.05 -10.71 -16.43
C THR A 436 15.46 -10.78 -17.05
N SER A 437 16.23 -9.68 -17.06
CA SER A 437 17.64 -9.71 -17.47
C SER A 437 18.49 -10.56 -16.52
N ALA A 438 18.27 -10.39 -15.21
CA ALA A 438 18.97 -11.12 -14.16
C ALA A 438 18.71 -12.64 -14.23
N LEU A 439 17.47 -13.06 -14.52
CA LEU A 439 17.11 -14.47 -14.73
C LEU A 439 17.76 -15.12 -15.97
N LYS A 440 18.30 -14.34 -16.93
CA LYS A 440 19.10 -14.88 -18.04
C LYS A 440 20.47 -15.36 -17.55
N VAL A 441 21.04 -14.65 -16.57
CA VAL A 441 22.34 -14.96 -15.95
C VAL A 441 22.20 -16.01 -14.86
N ASN A 442 21.17 -15.89 -14.02
CA ASN A 442 21.03 -16.71 -12.82
C ASN A 442 19.59 -17.17 -12.58
N LYS A 443 19.39 -18.48 -12.60
CA LYS A 443 18.09 -19.13 -12.36
C LYS A 443 17.96 -19.74 -10.96
N ASN A 444 19.04 -19.74 -10.17
CA ASN A 444 19.12 -20.35 -8.84
C ASN A 444 18.83 -19.35 -7.70
N ASN A 445 18.30 -18.17 -8.02
CA ASN A 445 17.91 -17.15 -7.04
C ASN A 445 16.38 -16.96 -7.06
N ALA A 446 15.71 -17.49 -6.03
CA ALA A 446 14.26 -17.38 -5.87
C ALA A 446 13.76 -15.92 -5.73
N LYS A 447 14.58 -15.00 -5.21
CA LYS A 447 14.25 -13.57 -5.12
C LYS A 447 14.04 -12.95 -6.50
N LEU A 448 14.85 -13.32 -7.50
CA LEU A 448 14.67 -12.85 -8.89
C LEU A 448 13.36 -13.38 -9.49
N TRP A 449 13.03 -14.65 -9.26
CA TRP A 449 11.75 -15.23 -9.70
C TRP A 449 10.55 -14.54 -9.01
N ASN A 450 10.61 -14.31 -7.70
CA ASN A 450 9.60 -13.56 -6.95
C ASN A 450 9.44 -12.13 -7.50
N ASN A 451 10.54 -11.43 -7.76
CA ASN A 451 10.49 -10.04 -8.22
C ASN A 451 9.90 -9.91 -9.65
N VAL A 452 10.18 -10.84 -10.57
CA VAL A 452 9.45 -10.88 -11.87
C VAL A 452 7.96 -11.19 -11.66
N GLY A 453 7.63 -12.07 -10.71
CA GLY A 453 6.26 -12.32 -10.30
C GLY A 453 5.54 -11.05 -9.83
N HIS A 454 6.16 -10.26 -8.95
CA HIS A 454 5.61 -8.98 -8.48
C HIS A 454 5.47 -7.95 -9.59
N ALA A 455 6.46 -7.81 -10.48
CA ALA A 455 6.36 -6.92 -11.63
C ALA A 455 5.18 -7.30 -12.56
N LEU A 456 4.84 -8.59 -12.66
CA LEU A 456 3.66 -9.08 -13.39
C LEU A 456 2.35 -8.91 -12.60
N GLU A 457 2.33 -9.08 -11.28
CA GLU A 457 1.16 -8.75 -10.43
C GLU A 457 0.80 -7.25 -10.53
N ASN A 458 1.81 -6.36 -10.54
CA ASN A 458 1.62 -4.92 -10.71
C ASN A 458 1.03 -4.55 -12.08
N GLN A 459 1.17 -5.44 -13.08
CA GLN A 459 0.52 -5.35 -14.39
C GLN A 459 -0.83 -6.12 -14.45
N ASN A 460 -1.36 -6.55 -13.30
CA ASN A 460 -2.55 -7.41 -13.15
C ASN A 460 -2.46 -8.76 -13.88
N ASN A 461 -1.25 -9.22 -14.23
CA ASN A 461 -1.02 -10.47 -14.97
C ASN A 461 -0.79 -11.66 -14.02
N TYR A 462 -1.80 -11.94 -13.17
CA TYR A 462 -1.71 -12.94 -12.12
C TYR A 462 -1.39 -14.35 -12.64
N GLU A 463 -1.87 -14.73 -13.83
CA GLU A 463 -1.58 -16.06 -14.40
C GLU A 463 -0.10 -16.26 -14.73
N LYS A 464 0.57 -15.26 -15.33
CA LYS A 464 2.01 -15.33 -15.59
C LYS A 464 2.76 -15.22 -14.26
N ALA A 465 2.40 -14.26 -13.41
CA ALA A 465 3.03 -14.08 -12.10
C ALA A 465 3.08 -15.39 -11.28
N LEU A 466 1.96 -16.13 -11.23
CA LEU A 466 1.87 -17.43 -10.56
C LEU A 466 2.93 -18.42 -11.07
N ARG A 467 3.23 -18.46 -12.37
CA ARG A 467 4.26 -19.35 -12.93
C ARG A 467 5.66 -18.99 -12.43
N TYR A 468 5.95 -17.69 -12.26
CA TYR A 468 7.22 -17.23 -11.71
C TYR A 468 7.32 -17.51 -10.20
N PHE A 469 6.25 -17.30 -9.42
CA PHE A 469 6.22 -17.65 -7.99
C PHE A 469 6.33 -19.17 -7.76
N LEU A 470 5.65 -19.99 -8.55
CA LEU A 470 5.80 -21.46 -8.50
C LEU A 470 7.20 -21.92 -8.94
N GLN A 471 7.92 -21.13 -9.74
CA GLN A 471 9.32 -21.41 -10.05
C GLN A 471 10.25 -20.96 -8.90
N ALA A 472 9.93 -19.87 -8.20
CA ALA A 472 10.62 -19.45 -6.98
C ALA A 472 10.56 -20.53 -5.89
N THR A 473 9.38 -21.10 -5.62
CA THR A 473 9.21 -22.18 -4.63
C THR A 473 9.90 -23.49 -5.05
N ARG A 474 10.11 -23.75 -6.34
CA ARG A 474 10.92 -24.88 -6.81
C ARG A 474 12.42 -24.66 -6.63
N VAL A 475 12.88 -23.42 -6.81
CA VAL A 475 14.29 -23.04 -6.66
C VAL A 475 14.69 -23.00 -5.18
N GLN A 476 13.81 -22.49 -4.31
CA GLN A 476 14.02 -22.42 -2.86
C GLN A 476 12.76 -22.91 -2.11
N PRO A 477 12.61 -24.22 -1.86
CA PRO A 477 11.41 -24.80 -1.24
C PRO A 477 11.11 -24.32 0.18
N ASP A 478 12.11 -23.79 0.90
CA ASP A 478 12.01 -23.22 2.25
C ASP A 478 11.80 -21.69 2.26
N ASP A 479 11.63 -21.03 1.11
CA ASP A 479 11.26 -19.60 1.05
C ASP A 479 9.77 -19.39 1.39
N ILE A 480 9.52 -19.01 2.64
CA ILE A 480 8.20 -18.60 3.17
C ILE A 480 7.57 -17.50 2.30
N GLY A 481 8.38 -16.56 1.78
CA GLY A 481 7.92 -15.46 0.95
C GLY A 481 7.37 -15.92 -0.40
N ALA A 482 8.08 -16.83 -1.08
CA ALA A 482 7.62 -17.42 -2.34
C ALA A 482 6.27 -18.15 -2.17
N HIS A 483 6.11 -18.99 -1.14
CA HIS A 483 4.84 -19.69 -0.90
C HIS A 483 3.70 -18.73 -0.52
N MET A 484 3.99 -17.68 0.25
CA MET A 484 3.02 -16.62 0.54
C MET A 484 2.57 -15.88 -0.74
N ASN A 485 3.49 -15.62 -1.66
CA ASN A 485 3.19 -14.99 -2.95
C ASN A 485 2.34 -15.90 -3.86
N VAL A 486 2.62 -17.20 -3.88
CA VAL A 486 1.79 -18.21 -4.56
C VAL A 486 0.36 -18.18 -3.99
N GLY A 487 0.21 -18.22 -2.66
CA GLY A 487 -1.11 -18.16 -2.00
C GLY A 487 -1.89 -16.86 -2.30
N ARG A 488 -1.20 -15.71 -2.31
CA ARG A 488 -1.78 -14.42 -2.69
C ARG A 488 -2.25 -14.41 -4.15
N THR A 489 -1.44 -14.94 -5.04
CA THR A 489 -1.76 -14.97 -6.48
C THR A 489 -2.93 -15.89 -6.77
N TYR A 490 -3.00 -17.06 -6.12
CA TYR A 490 -4.16 -17.95 -6.20
C TYR A 490 -5.44 -17.28 -5.69
N LYS A 491 -5.38 -16.53 -4.58
CA LYS A 491 -6.52 -15.74 -4.08
C LYS A 491 -7.00 -14.73 -5.13
N ASN A 492 -6.09 -13.98 -5.76
CA ASN A 492 -6.43 -13.01 -6.80
C ASN A 492 -7.00 -13.67 -8.08
N LEU A 493 -6.68 -14.93 -8.33
CA LEU A 493 -7.26 -15.78 -9.38
C LEU A 493 -8.57 -16.48 -8.96
N ASN A 494 -9.14 -16.12 -7.80
CA ASN A 494 -10.32 -16.75 -7.19
C ASN A 494 -10.19 -18.26 -6.90
N LYS A 495 -8.95 -18.75 -6.75
CA LYS A 495 -8.62 -20.15 -6.44
C LYS A 495 -8.39 -20.34 -4.95
N SER A 496 -9.47 -20.24 -4.18
CA SER A 496 -9.40 -20.18 -2.71
C SER A 496 -8.80 -21.44 -2.07
N LYS A 497 -8.99 -22.63 -2.65
CA LYS A 497 -8.45 -23.87 -2.09
C LYS A 497 -6.93 -23.93 -2.27
N GLU A 498 -6.45 -23.71 -3.50
CA GLU A 498 -5.01 -23.70 -3.80
C GLU A 498 -4.28 -22.54 -3.09
N ALA A 499 -4.98 -21.43 -2.83
CA ALA A 499 -4.47 -20.34 -1.98
C ALA A 499 -4.28 -20.79 -0.53
N GLU A 500 -5.25 -21.51 0.03
CA GLU A 500 -5.18 -22.05 1.40
C GLU A 500 -4.04 -23.07 1.52
N ASP A 501 -3.95 -24.03 0.61
CA ASP A 501 -2.88 -25.04 0.57
C ASP A 501 -1.48 -24.39 0.53
N ALA A 502 -1.28 -23.36 -0.32
CA ALA A 502 -0.02 -22.63 -0.41
C ALA A 502 0.33 -21.85 0.89
N TYR A 503 -0.67 -21.23 1.54
CA TYR A 503 -0.46 -20.57 2.83
C TYR A 503 -0.19 -21.57 3.97
N LEU A 504 -0.78 -22.77 3.93
CA LEU A 504 -0.49 -23.84 4.89
C LEU A 504 0.97 -24.35 4.74
N VAL A 505 1.48 -24.45 3.51
CA VAL A 505 2.91 -24.71 3.26
C VAL A 505 3.78 -23.56 3.78
N ALA A 506 3.45 -22.31 3.47
CA ALA A 506 4.19 -21.16 4.01
C ALA A 506 4.21 -21.14 5.55
N LYS A 507 3.09 -21.51 6.19
CA LYS A 507 2.94 -21.62 7.65
C LYS A 507 3.76 -22.76 8.23
N SER A 508 3.89 -23.91 7.55
CA SER A 508 4.65 -25.07 8.05
C SER A 508 6.16 -24.82 8.07
N LEU A 509 6.64 -23.91 7.22
CA LEU A 509 8.03 -23.44 7.16
C LEU A 509 8.39 -22.40 8.26
N MET A 510 7.41 -21.87 9.00
CA MET A 510 7.65 -20.91 10.06
C MET A 510 8.41 -21.55 11.25
N PRO A 511 9.34 -20.81 11.90
CA PRO A 511 10.04 -21.33 13.08
C PRO A 511 9.06 -21.58 14.24
N GLN A 512 9.13 -22.77 14.83
CA GLN A 512 8.28 -23.15 15.96
C GLN A 512 8.60 -22.33 17.22
N ILE A 513 7.53 -21.93 17.93
CA ILE A 513 7.61 -21.11 19.14
C ILE A 513 8.04 -21.98 20.33
N ILE A 514 9.24 -21.77 20.86
CA ILE A 514 9.70 -22.40 22.12
C ILE A 514 9.30 -21.47 23.28
N PRO A 515 8.47 -21.93 24.25
CA PRO A 515 8.08 -21.10 25.39
C PRO A 515 9.27 -20.48 26.13
N GLY A 516 9.13 -19.21 26.54
CA GLY A 516 10.12 -18.50 27.35
C GLY A 516 11.24 -17.76 26.58
N LYS A 517 11.36 -17.91 25.25
CA LYS A 517 12.32 -17.12 24.44
C LYS A 517 11.63 -15.91 23.78
N LYS A 518 12.28 -14.74 23.79
CA LYS A 518 11.82 -13.56 23.05
C LYS A 518 12.15 -13.73 21.55
N TYR A 519 11.12 -13.82 20.70
CA TYR A 519 11.26 -14.07 19.25
C TYR A 519 11.24 -12.82 18.35
N ALA A 520 10.99 -11.63 18.92
CA ALA A 520 10.88 -10.37 18.18
C ALA A 520 12.05 -10.09 17.21
N THR A 521 13.25 -10.55 17.57
CA THR A 521 14.51 -10.38 16.80
C THR A 521 14.79 -11.47 15.77
N ARG A 522 13.88 -12.43 15.52
CA ARG A 522 14.11 -13.58 14.60
C ARG A 522 13.05 -13.81 13.53
N VAL A 523 11.83 -13.34 13.71
CA VAL A 523 10.76 -13.50 12.71
C VAL A 523 10.51 -12.17 12.02
N ALA A 524 10.84 -12.08 10.72
CA ALA A 524 10.56 -10.89 9.92
C ALA A 524 9.04 -10.59 9.93
N PRO A 525 8.62 -9.32 10.12
CA PRO A 525 7.19 -8.99 10.21
C PRO A 525 6.44 -9.38 8.93
N ASN A 526 7.10 -9.32 7.77
CA ASN A 526 6.54 -9.76 6.50
C ASN A 526 6.17 -11.25 6.45
N HIS A 527 6.83 -12.11 7.23
CA HIS A 527 6.48 -13.54 7.28
C HIS A 527 5.22 -13.79 8.13
N LEU A 528 4.90 -12.91 9.08
CA LEU A 528 3.66 -12.99 9.86
C LEU A 528 2.42 -12.68 9.01
N ASN A 529 2.58 -12.01 7.87
CA ASN A 529 1.51 -11.82 6.89
C ASN A 529 0.94 -13.15 6.37
N VAL A 530 1.66 -14.28 6.46
CA VAL A 530 1.11 -15.61 6.14
C VAL A 530 -0.14 -15.90 6.99
N TYR A 531 -0.10 -15.60 8.29
CA TYR A 531 -1.21 -15.83 9.22
C TYR A 531 -2.37 -14.87 8.92
N ILE A 532 -2.05 -13.61 8.60
CA ILE A 532 -3.04 -12.59 8.24
C ILE A 532 -3.76 -12.96 6.94
N ASN A 533 -3.01 -13.38 5.92
CA ASN A 533 -3.55 -13.71 4.61
C ASN A 533 -4.38 -14.99 4.65
N LEU A 534 -3.92 -16.01 5.39
CA LEU A 534 -4.65 -17.25 5.63
C LEU A 534 -5.94 -17.00 6.44
N ALA A 535 -5.88 -16.22 7.52
CA ALA A 535 -7.06 -15.86 8.31
C ALA A 535 -8.08 -15.05 7.49
N ASN A 536 -7.59 -14.10 6.68
CA ASN A 536 -8.44 -13.31 5.77
C ASN A 536 -9.08 -14.14 4.65
N LEU A 537 -8.44 -15.24 4.23
CA LEU A 537 -9.02 -16.20 3.29
C LEU A 537 -10.09 -17.07 3.98
N ILE A 538 -9.76 -17.65 5.14
CA ILE A 538 -10.62 -18.56 5.89
C ILE A 538 -11.88 -17.86 6.42
N ARG A 539 -11.80 -16.61 6.90
CA ARG A 539 -12.94 -15.86 7.45
C ARG A 539 -14.06 -15.55 6.44
N THR A 540 -13.87 -15.85 5.16
CA THR A 540 -14.93 -15.79 4.16
C THR A 540 -15.97 -16.90 4.36
N ASN A 541 -15.58 -18.00 5.01
CA ASN A 541 -16.48 -19.06 5.44
C ASN A 541 -16.86 -18.87 6.92
N ASP A 542 -18.15 -18.67 7.18
CA ASP A 542 -18.68 -18.40 8.52
C ASP A 542 -18.53 -19.57 9.50
N SER A 543 -18.32 -20.80 9.03
CA SER A 543 -18.08 -21.95 9.91
C SER A 543 -16.63 -22.07 10.41
N ARG A 544 -15.72 -21.18 9.99
CA ARG A 544 -14.27 -21.22 10.32
C ARG A 544 -13.76 -19.93 10.96
N LEU A 545 -14.64 -19.12 11.54
CA LEU A 545 -14.25 -17.84 12.15
C LEU A 545 -13.32 -18.03 13.36
N GLU A 546 -13.54 -19.06 14.18
CA GLU A 546 -12.67 -19.44 15.31
C GLU A 546 -11.25 -19.80 14.87
N GLU A 547 -11.11 -20.49 13.73
CA GLU A 547 -9.80 -20.84 13.15
C GLU A 547 -9.05 -19.59 12.69
N ALA A 548 -9.76 -18.64 12.07
CA ALA A 548 -9.21 -17.34 11.69
C ALA A 548 -8.77 -16.52 12.92
N ASP A 549 -9.53 -16.53 14.02
CA ASP A 549 -9.12 -15.87 15.28
C ASP A 549 -7.88 -16.56 15.89
N GLN A 550 -7.79 -17.89 15.84
CA GLN A 550 -6.60 -18.63 16.29
C GLN A 550 -5.35 -18.24 15.50
N LEU A 551 -5.45 -18.04 14.18
CA LEU A 551 -4.35 -17.58 13.33
C LEU A 551 -3.88 -16.17 13.72
N TYR A 552 -4.81 -15.24 14.00
CA TYR A 552 -4.44 -13.91 14.51
C TYR A 552 -3.78 -13.97 15.89
N ARG A 553 -4.30 -14.80 16.81
CA ARG A 553 -3.67 -15.04 18.12
C ARG A 553 -2.25 -15.62 17.98
N GLN A 554 -2.01 -16.50 17.00
CA GLN A 554 -0.67 -17.02 16.69
C GLN A 554 0.28 -15.91 16.19
N ALA A 555 -0.18 -15.03 15.29
CA ALA A 555 0.60 -13.89 14.81
C ALA A 555 1.00 -12.95 15.97
N ILE A 556 0.04 -12.63 16.85
CA ILE A 556 0.23 -11.78 18.03
C ILE A 556 1.18 -12.42 19.06
N SER A 557 1.10 -13.73 19.30
CA SER A 557 1.97 -14.39 20.28
C SER A 557 3.43 -14.49 19.83
N MET A 558 3.69 -14.52 18.52
CA MET A 558 5.05 -14.39 17.97
C MET A 558 5.58 -12.95 18.04
N ARG A 559 4.70 -11.95 17.84
CA ARG A 559 5.07 -10.53 17.78
C ARG A 559 3.96 -9.63 18.35
N PRO A 560 4.04 -9.27 19.65
CA PRO A 560 3.06 -8.38 20.29
C PRO A 560 3.01 -6.94 19.74
N ASP A 561 4.04 -6.51 19.00
CA ASP A 561 4.10 -5.25 18.27
C ASP A 561 3.43 -5.30 16.87
N PHE A 562 2.86 -6.43 16.45
CA PHE A 562 2.31 -6.60 15.11
C PHE A 562 0.90 -5.99 14.96
N LYS A 563 0.84 -4.65 14.89
CA LYS A 563 -0.38 -3.83 14.72
C LYS A 563 -1.43 -4.44 13.78
N GLN A 564 -1.04 -4.90 12.58
CA GLN A 564 -1.97 -5.40 11.57
C GLN A 564 -2.78 -6.62 12.03
N ALA A 565 -2.21 -7.47 12.91
CA ALA A 565 -2.93 -8.60 13.47
C ALA A 565 -4.06 -8.15 14.40
N TYR A 566 -3.83 -7.12 15.22
CA TYR A 566 -4.85 -6.56 16.12
C TYR A 566 -6.02 -5.95 15.34
N ILE A 567 -5.74 -5.21 14.26
CA ILE A 567 -6.78 -4.65 13.37
C ILE A 567 -7.61 -5.76 12.74
N SER A 568 -6.95 -6.68 12.06
CA SER A 568 -7.63 -7.75 11.30
C SER A 568 -8.40 -8.71 12.23
N ARG A 569 -7.94 -8.85 13.48
CA ARG A 569 -8.64 -9.56 14.55
C ARG A 569 -9.85 -8.78 15.07
N GLY A 570 -9.74 -7.46 15.26
CA GLY A 570 -10.85 -6.60 15.66
C GLY A 570 -12.02 -6.65 14.67
N GLU A 571 -11.73 -6.59 13.36
CA GLU A 571 -12.73 -6.79 12.29
C GLU A 571 -13.43 -8.16 12.40
N LEU A 572 -12.64 -9.23 12.60
CA LEU A 572 -13.17 -10.59 12.73
C LEU A 572 -14.05 -10.73 13.98
N LEU A 573 -13.63 -10.17 15.11
CA LEU A 573 -14.37 -10.25 16.37
C LEU A 573 -15.71 -9.52 16.30
N LEU A 574 -15.80 -8.41 15.57
CA LEU A 574 -17.09 -7.79 15.24
C LEU A 574 -17.97 -8.73 14.40
N LYS A 575 -17.43 -9.39 13.36
CA LYS A 575 -18.16 -10.40 12.58
C LYS A 575 -18.63 -11.59 13.44
N MET A 576 -17.85 -11.97 14.46
CA MET A 576 -18.22 -13.00 15.46
C MET A 576 -19.20 -12.50 16.55
N ASN A 577 -19.68 -11.26 16.48
CA ASN A 577 -20.53 -10.62 17.50
C ASN A 577 -19.88 -10.58 18.90
N LYS A 578 -18.57 -10.30 18.95
CA LYS A 578 -17.76 -10.16 20.18
C LYS A 578 -17.18 -8.73 20.33
N PRO A 579 -18.03 -7.70 20.47
CA PRO A 579 -17.56 -6.30 20.44
C PRO A 579 -16.62 -5.93 21.59
N LEU A 580 -16.73 -6.57 22.77
CA LEU A 580 -15.81 -6.34 23.89
C LEU A 580 -14.37 -6.76 23.54
N GLU A 581 -14.17 -7.99 23.04
CA GLU A 581 -12.85 -8.43 22.59
C GLU A 581 -12.33 -7.60 21.41
N ALA A 582 -13.23 -7.14 20.52
CA ALA A 582 -12.87 -6.27 19.41
C ALA A 582 -12.36 -4.91 19.91
N ARG A 583 -13.04 -4.31 20.91
CA ARG A 583 -12.63 -3.05 21.55
C ARG A 583 -11.22 -3.16 22.12
N ASP A 584 -10.96 -4.24 22.87
CA ASP A 584 -9.64 -4.49 23.45
C ASP A 584 -8.57 -4.66 22.36
N ALA A 585 -8.87 -5.36 21.26
CA ALA A 585 -7.96 -5.49 20.13
C ALA A 585 -7.63 -4.13 19.47
N TYR A 586 -8.62 -3.27 19.23
CA TYR A 586 -8.37 -1.94 18.65
C TYR A 586 -7.66 -1.00 19.63
N LEU A 587 -7.95 -1.05 20.93
CA LEU A 587 -7.19 -0.30 21.94
C LEU A 587 -5.71 -0.69 21.95
N ARG A 588 -5.39 -1.99 21.86
CA ARG A 588 -4.00 -2.46 21.71
C ARG A 588 -3.36 -2.02 20.39
N ALA A 589 -4.13 -1.89 19.31
CA ALA A 589 -3.62 -1.31 18.06
C ALA A 589 -3.33 0.21 18.18
N LEU A 590 -4.15 0.94 18.95
CA LEU A 590 -3.98 2.37 19.24
C LEU A 590 -2.80 2.65 20.18
N GLU A 591 -2.50 1.74 21.13
CA GLU A 591 -1.26 1.80 21.92
C GLU A 591 0.00 1.74 21.04
N LEU A 592 -0.06 1.04 19.89
CA LEU A 592 1.04 0.89 18.94
C LEU A 592 1.10 2.02 17.90
N ASP A 593 -0.03 2.61 17.54
CA ASP A 593 -0.12 3.76 16.62
C ASP A 593 -1.39 4.59 16.91
N SER A 594 -1.23 5.61 17.75
CA SER A 594 -2.31 6.54 18.12
C SER A 594 -2.67 7.53 17.00
N THR A 595 -1.84 7.64 15.96
CA THR A 595 -1.99 8.64 14.88
C THR A 595 -2.82 8.15 13.69
N ASN A 596 -3.20 6.88 13.69
CA ASN A 596 -3.97 6.28 12.62
C ASN A 596 -5.48 6.55 12.80
N ALA A 597 -6.05 7.34 11.89
CA ALA A 597 -7.46 7.73 11.94
C ALA A 597 -8.43 6.54 11.73
N ASP A 598 -8.06 5.54 10.93
CA ASP A 598 -8.90 4.36 10.67
C ASP A 598 -9.13 3.52 11.94
N LEU A 599 -8.15 3.47 12.85
CA LEU A 599 -8.29 2.82 14.16
C LEU A 599 -9.36 3.49 15.03
N TRP A 600 -9.36 4.81 15.08
CA TRP A 600 -10.35 5.58 15.84
C TRP A 600 -11.74 5.48 15.21
N TYR A 601 -11.82 5.47 13.88
CA TYR A 601 -13.05 5.15 13.15
C TYR A 601 -13.57 3.75 13.50
N ASN A 602 -12.72 2.71 13.44
CA ASN A 602 -13.11 1.34 13.76
C ASN A 602 -13.55 1.19 15.24
N LEU A 603 -12.87 1.85 16.17
CA LEU A 603 -13.27 1.89 17.58
C LEU A 603 -14.63 2.62 17.77
N ALA A 604 -14.95 3.62 16.95
CA ALA A 604 -16.27 4.24 16.94
C ALA A 604 -17.36 3.26 16.48
N ILE A 605 -17.10 2.44 15.44
CA ILE A 605 -18.01 1.37 15.00
C ILE A 605 -18.24 0.34 16.12
N VAL A 606 -17.20 -0.09 16.82
CA VAL A 606 -17.35 -0.98 17.99
C VAL A 606 -18.27 -0.36 19.05
N ASN A 607 -18.10 0.93 19.34
CA ASN A 607 -18.93 1.63 20.32
C ASN A 607 -20.39 1.78 19.86
N ILE A 608 -20.69 1.85 18.56
CA ILE A 608 -22.06 1.78 18.03
C ILE A 608 -22.67 0.41 18.33
N GLU A 609 -21.96 -0.68 18.04
CA GLU A 609 -22.43 -2.06 18.34
C GLU A 609 -22.62 -2.30 19.84
N MET A 610 -21.77 -1.70 20.68
CA MET A 610 -21.91 -1.69 22.14
C MET A 610 -23.05 -0.79 22.65
N LYS A 611 -23.68 0.01 21.78
CA LYS A 611 -24.74 0.99 22.12
C LYS A 611 -24.25 2.15 22.99
N GLU A 612 -23.02 2.58 22.77
CA GLU A 612 -22.34 3.69 23.44
C GLU A 612 -22.15 4.89 22.44
N PRO A 613 -23.23 5.52 21.94
CA PRO A 613 -23.14 6.50 20.85
C PRO A 613 -22.37 7.78 21.23
N SER A 614 -22.29 8.13 22.51
CA SER A 614 -21.47 9.25 22.99
C SER A 614 -19.97 9.00 22.81
N GLU A 615 -19.51 7.77 23.09
CA GLU A 615 -18.11 7.39 22.90
C GLU A 615 -17.81 7.14 21.41
N ALA A 616 -18.77 6.64 20.63
CA ALA A 616 -18.64 6.58 19.18
C ALA A 616 -18.43 7.98 18.57
N LEU A 617 -19.21 8.99 18.95
CA LEU A 617 -19.04 10.36 18.46
C LEU A 617 -17.69 10.97 18.88
N LYS A 618 -17.19 10.72 20.10
CA LYS A 618 -15.83 11.14 20.50
C LYS A 618 -14.76 10.52 19.61
N ASN A 619 -14.83 9.22 19.37
CA ASN A 619 -13.85 8.50 18.54
C ASN A 619 -13.89 8.94 17.08
N PHE A 620 -15.09 9.19 16.51
CA PHE A 620 -15.20 9.80 15.19
C PHE A 620 -14.62 11.22 15.14
N ASN A 621 -14.82 12.03 16.17
CA ASN A 621 -14.23 13.37 16.22
C ASN A 621 -12.70 13.29 16.21
N HIS A 622 -12.10 12.38 16.99
CA HIS A 622 -10.66 12.22 17.02
C HIS A 622 -10.09 11.65 15.71
N ALA A 623 -10.81 10.74 15.04
CA ALA A 623 -10.49 10.32 13.68
C ALA A 623 -10.46 11.51 12.69
N LEU A 624 -11.38 12.47 12.84
CA LEU A 624 -11.47 13.67 12.01
C LEU A 624 -10.48 14.78 12.42
N GLU A 625 -10.02 14.82 13.67
CA GLU A 625 -8.90 15.65 14.12
C GLU A 625 -7.59 15.21 13.45
N LEU A 626 -7.37 13.89 13.34
CA LEU A 626 -6.21 13.29 12.68
C LEU A 626 -6.30 13.35 11.14
N ASN A 627 -7.49 13.12 10.58
CA ASN A 627 -7.76 13.22 9.15
C ASN A 627 -9.13 13.90 8.86
N PRO A 628 -9.15 15.22 8.62
CA PRO A 628 -10.40 15.96 8.36
C PRO A 628 -11.18 15.52 7.11
N ARG A 629 -10.56 14.74 6.21
CA ARG A 629 -11.16 14.21 4.97
C ARG A 629 -11.45 12.70 5.07
N HIS A 630 -11.50 12.13 6.27
CA HIS A 630 -11.79 10.70 6.45
C HIS A 630 -13.25 10.39 6.09
N LYS A 631 -13.46 9.97 4.84
CA LYS A 631 -14.76 9.72 4.19
C LYS A 631 -15.75 8.94 5.06
N LEU A 632 -15.37 7.75 5.53
CA LEU A 632 -16.24 6.90 6.36
C LEU A 632 -16.58 7.52 7.72
N ALA A 633 -15.63 8.22 8.37
CA ALA A 633 -15.87 8.90 9.65
C ALA A 633 -16.79 10.12 9.47
N LEU A 634 -16.64 10.90 8.39
CA LEU A 634 -17.56 11.98 8.03
C LEU A 634 -18.99 11.44 7.88
N PHE A 635 -19.18 10.43 7.04
CA PHE A 635 -20.50 9.87 6.74
C PHE A 635 -21.15 9.22 7.96
N ASN A 636 -20.48 8.26 8.61
CA ASN A 636 -21.09 7.50 9.71
C ASN A 636 -21.32 8.33 10.98
N SER A 637 -20.48 9.33 11.25
CA SER A 637 -20.74 10.25 12.37
C SER A 637 -21.88 11.23 12.08
N ALA A 638 -22.00 11.73 10.85
CA ALA A 638 -23.12 12.57 10.44
C ALA A 638 -24.44 11.80 10.43
N LEU A 639 -24.42 10.53 9.99
CA LEU A 639 -25.57 9.62 10.06
C LEU A 639 -25.97 9.36 11.52
N LEU A 640 -25.03 9.03 12.41
CA LEU A 640 -25.31 8.83 13.84
C LEU A 640 -25.89 10.10 14.50
N MET A 641 -25.40 11.28 14.12
CA MET A 641 -25.95 12.57 14.54
C MET A 641 -27.38 12.79 14.01
N GLN A 642 -27.65 12.48 12.75
CA GLN A 642 -28.97 12.59 12.13
C GLN A 642 -29.96 11.62 12.78
N GLU A 643 -29.60 10.34 12.91
CA GLU A 643 -30.38 9.31 13.57
C GLU A 643 -30.66 9.62 15.04
N SER A 644 -29.79 10.40 15.72
CA SER A 644 -30.06 10.90 17.07
C SER A 644 -31.31 11.79 17.12
N GLY A 645 -31.67 12.47 16.03
CA GLY A 645 -32.81 13.38 15.93
C GLY A 645 -32.70 14.63 16.81
N GLU A 646 -31.59 14.85 17.49
CA GLU A 646 -31.39 15.99 18.39
C GLU A 646 -31.04 17.26 17.59
N PRO A 647 -31.80 18.37 17.71
CA PRO A 647 -31.56 19.57 16.90
C PRO A 647 -30.16 20.15 17.00
N ARG A 648 -29.48 19.98 18.16
CA ARG A 648 -28.12 20.49 18.40
C ARG A 648 -27.05 19.92 17.45
N PHE A 649 -27.23 18.70 16.93
CA PHE A 649 -26.24 18.08 16.05
C PHE A 649 -26.45 18.39 14.57
N ARG A 650 -27.62 18.93 14.17
CA ARG A 650 -27.96 19.20 12.76
C ARG A 650 -26.92 20.07 12.02
N PRO A 651 -26.38 21.17 12.58
CA PRO A 651 -25.41 22.00 11.86
C PRO A 651 -24.10 21.27 11.58
N GLU A 652 -23.61 20.48 12.53
CA GLU A 652 -22.37 19.71 12.40
C GLU A 652 -22.56 18.48 11.50
N ALA A 653 -23.71 17.81 11.56
CA ALA A 653 -24.06 16.72 10.64
C ALA A 653 -24.14 17.23 9.19
N ASN A 654 -24.78 18.38 8.97
CA ASN A 654 -24.84 19.02 7.66
C ASN A 654 -23.44 19.39 7.15
N ARG A 655 -22.60 20.00 8.00
CA ARG A 655 -21.20 20.30 7.67
C ARG A 655 -20.42 19.05 7.25
N ARG A 656 -20.55 17.95 7.99
CA ARG A 656 -19.85 16.69 7.70
C ARG A 656 -20.32 16.03 6.40
N PHE A 657 -21.63 15.99 6.14
CA PHE A 657 -22.13 15.51 4.86
C PHE A 657 -21.72 16.43 3.68
N LEU A 658 -21.66 17.76 3.88
CA LEU A 658 -21.15 18.69 2.87
C LEU A 658 -19.66 18.46 2.56
N THR A 659 -18.82 18.19 3.56
CA THR A 659 -17.42 17.78 3.34
C THR A 659 -17.35 16.41 2.68
N TYR A 660 -18.21 15.47 3.06
CA TYR A 660 -18.23 14.13 2.48
C TYR A 660 -18.55 14.16 0.97
N VAL A 661 -19.58 14.89 0.51
CA VAL A 661 -19.89 14.99 -0.93
C VAL A 661 -18.87 15.77 -1.75
N GLN A 662 -17.93 16.49 -1.11
CA GLN A 662 -16.76 17.05 -1.80
C GLN A 662 -15.67 15.99 -2.05
N GLU A 663 -15.61 14.96 -1.21
CA GLU A 663 -14.64 13.86 -1.26
C GLU A 663 -15.18 12.61 -1.99
N GLU A 664 -16.51 12.44 -2.04
CA GLU A 664 -17.25 11.41 -2.78
C GLU A 664 -18.44 12.06 -3.54
N PRO A 665 -18.17 12.78 -4.65
CA PRO A 665 -19.20 13.51 -5.40
C PRO A 665 -20.18 12.61 -6.17
N ASP A 666 -19.87 11.32 -6.32
CA ASP A 666 -20.69 10.35 -7.06
C ASP A 666 -21.57 9.47 -6.14
N ASP A 667 -21.43 9.55 -4.80
CA ASP A 667 -22.28 8.77 -3.88
C ASP A 667 -23.61 9.47 -3.59
N ALA A 668 -24.67 8.96 -4.22
CA ALA A 668 -26.05 9.40 -4.03
C ALA A 668 -26.52 9.43 -2.56
N ASN A 669 -25.96 8.60 -1.67
CA ASN A 669 -26.34 8.56 -0.25
C ASN A 669 -25.94 9.82 0.50
N GLY A 670 -24.82 10.47 0.12
CA GLY A 670 -24.41 11.75 0.73
C GLY A 670 -25.44 12.84 0.49
N TYR A 671 -25.87 13.00 -0.76
CA TYR A 671 -26.92 13.95 -1.16
C TYR A 671 -28.30 13.59 -0.60
N PHE A 672 -28.65 12.30 -0.54
CA PHE A 672 -29.89 11.87 0.10
C PHE A 672 -29.95 12.29 1.58
N ASN A 673 -28.89 12.06 2.35
CA ASN A 673 -28.86 12.43 3.77
C ASN A 673 -28.81 13.96 3.99
N LEU A 674 -28.15 14.73 3.12
CA LEU A 674 -28.27 16.20 3.08
C LEU A 674 -29.70 16.65 2.83
N GLY A 675 -30.40 16.02 1.87
CA GLY A 675 -31.81 16.29 1.61
C GLY A 675 -32.69 15.98 2.82
N MET A 676 -32.46 14.86 3.50
CA MET A 676 -33.16 14.49 4.73
C MET A 676 -32.90 15.50 5.88
N LEU A 677 -31.66 15.99 6.07
CA LEU A 677 -31.37 17.03 7.05
C LEU A 677 -32.08 18.36 6.72
N ALA A 678 -32.12 18.74 5.45
CA ALA A 678 -32.85 19.92 4.98
C ALA A 678 -34.36 19.78 5.20
N MET A 679 -34.95 18.59 4.96
CA MET A 679 -36.36 18.30 5.31
C MET A 679 -36.60 18.44 6.82
N ASP A 680 -35.70 17.90 7.65
CA ASP A 680 -35.76 18.01 9.10
C ASP A 680 -35.66 19.47 9.62
N ALA A 681 -35.02 20.34 8.85
CA ALA A 681 -34.89 21.79 9.09
C ALA A 681 -36.04 22.62 8.47
N ASN A 682 -36.97 22.01 7.72
CA ASN A 682 -37.98 22.67 6.88
C ASN A 682 -37.40 23.55 5.74
N GLU A 683 -36.17 23.27 5.30
CA GLU A 683 -35.49 23.96 4.19
C GLU A 683 -35.88 23.34 2.83
N ASN A 684 -37.16 23.43 2.47
CA ASN A 684 -37.75 22.66 1.37
C ASN A 684 -37.05 22.84 0.01
N THR A 685 -36.51 24.03 -0.28
CA THR A 685 -35.78 24.31 -1.54
C THR A 685 -34.38 23.67 -1.57
N ALA A 686 -33.71 23.56 -0.42
CA ALA A 686 -32.45 22.83 -0.30
C ALA A 686 -32.70 21.31 -0.35
N ALA A 687 -33.75 20.84 0.33
CA ALA A 687 -34.18 19.46 0.30
C ALA A 687 -34.51 18.97 -1.12
N GLU A 688 -35.28 19.74 -1.91
CA GLU A 688 -35.57 19.42 -3.31
C GLU A 688 -34.28 19.30 -4.13
N ARG A 689 -33.36 20.26 -3.99
CA ARG A 689 -32.07 20.28 -4.72
C ARG A 689 -31.25 19.02 -4.44
N TRP A 690 -31.06 18.68 -3.17
CA TRP A 690 -30.25 17.53 -2.78
C TRP A 690 -30.90 16.19 -3.13
N MET A 691 -32.23 16.08 -3.00
CA MET A 691 -32.96 14.88 -3.42
C MET A 691 -32.89 14.67 -4.93
N ARG A 692 -33.03 15.73 -5.74
CA ARG A 692 -32.87 15.65 -7.20
C ARG A 692 -31.45 15.23 -7.60
N GLU A 693 -30.42 15.69 -6.89
CA GLU A 693 -29.04 15.30 -7.16
C GLU A 693 -28.77 13.83 -6.81
N ALA A 694 -29.31 13.33 -5.69
CA ALA A 694 -29.27 11.91 -5.34
C ALA A 694 -29.95 11.03 -6.41
N ILE A 695 -31.08 11.49 -6.98
CA ILE A 695 -31.79 10.80 -8.07
C ILE A 695 -31.02 10.90 -9.39
N ARG A 696 -30.33 12.02 -9.67
CA ARG A 696 -29.48 12.18 -10.87
C ARG A 696 -28.35 11.16 -10.88
N LEU A 697 -27.74 10.91 -9.72
CA LEU A 697 -26.67 9.91 -9.55
C LEU A 697 -27.23 8.47 -9.53
N GLN A 698 -28.40 8.26 -8.91
CA GLN A 698 -29.05 6.96 -8.82
C GLN A 698 -30.54 7.05 -9.20
N THR A 699 -30.85 6.89 -10.49
CA THR A 699 -32.20 7.09 -11.07
C THR A 699 -33.30 6.25 -10.42
N GLY A 700 -32.95 5.03 -9.97
CA GLY A 700 -33.87 4.13 -9.26
C GLY A 700 -33.90 4.29 -7.73
N PHE A 701 -33.38 5.38 -7.15
CA PHE A 701 -33.20 5.49 -5.69
C PHE A 701 -34.54 5.64 -4.95
N ARG A 702 -35.11 4.50 -4.55
CA ARG A 702 -36.39 4.34 -3.84
C ARG A 702 -36.64 5.37 -2.75
N SER A 703 -35.68 5.55 -1.85
CA SER A 703 -35.80 6.45 -0.69
C SER A 703 -35.81 7.92 -1.10
N ALA A 704 -34.95 8.32 -2.05
CA ALA A 704 -34.91 9.70 -2.53
C ALA A 704 -36.18 10.08 -3.30
N LEU A 705 -36.62 9.23 -4.23
CA LEU A 705 -37.87 9.42 -4.99
C LEU A 705 -39.10 9.54 -4.09
N PHE A 706 -39.24 8.65 -3.09
CA PHE A 706 -40.39 8.71 -2.17
C PHE A 706 -40.35 9.94 -1.25
N ASN A 707 -39.19 10.32 -0.72
CA ASN A 707 -39.08 11.50 0.14
C ASN A 707 -39.23 12.81 -0.66
N LEU A 708 -38.81 12.86 -1.94
CA LEU A 708 -39.07 14.00 -2.81
C LEU A 708 -40.57 14.16 -3.13
N ALA A 709 -41.28 13.06 -3.43
CA ALA A 709 -42.73 13.09 -3.60
C ALA A 709 -43.46 13.50 -2.31
N LEU A 710 -42.98 13.04 -1.15
CA LEU A 710 -43.51 13.45 0.15
C LEU A 710 -43.27 14.95 0.41
N LEU A 711 -42.08 15.46 0.11
CA LEU A 711 -41.71 16.87 0.24
C LEU A 711 -42.64 17.79 -0.58
N TYR A 712 -42.92 17.44 -1.83
CA TYR A 712 -43.87 18.19 -2.66
C TYR A 712 -45.29 18.19 -2.09
N SER A 713 -45.77 17.04 -1.63
CA SER A 713 -47.09 16.94 -0.99
C SER A 713 -47.15 17.62 0.39
N GLN A 714 -46.03 17.82 1.07
CA GLN A 714 -45.96 18.65 2.29
C GLN A 714 -45.83 20.15 1.98
N SER A 715 -45.34 20.49 0.78
CA SER A 715 -45.09 21.87 0.32
C SER A 715 -46.24 22.47 -0.49
N ARG A 716 -47.44 21.87 -0.50
CA ARG A 716 -48.59 22.27 -1.33
C ARG A 716 -48.30 22.29 -2.84
N ARG A 717 -47.52 21.32 -3.29
CA ARG A 717 -47.12 21.10 -4.70
C ARG A 717 -47.48 19.67 -5.13
N GLU A 718 -48.67 19.20 -4.76
CA GLU A 718 -49.09 17.80 -4.89
C GLU A 718 -49.02 17.29 -6.34
N LEU A 719 -49.34 18.13 -7.32
CA LEU A 719 -49.27 17.75 -8.74
C LEU A 719 -47.82 17.49 -9.22
N ASP A 720 -46.82 18.19 -8.65
CA ASP A 720 -45.40 17.97 -8.95
C ASP A 720 -44.89 16.63 -8.40
N ALA A 721 -45.60 16.02 -7.44
CA ALA A 721 -45.29 14.69 -6.94
C ALA A 721 -45.69 13.58 -7.91
N LEU A 722 -46.66 13.79 -8.80
CA LEU A 722 -47.15 12.72 -9.70
C LEU A 722 -46.05 12.18 -10.63
N PRO A 723 -45.25 13.00 -11.35
CA PRO A 723 -44.16 12.49 -12.18
C PRO A 723 -43.10 11.71 -11.38
N VAL A 724 -42.76 12.15 -10.16
CA VAL A 724 -41.79 11.48 -9.28
C VAL A 724 -42.35 10.16 -8.74
N LEU A 725 -43.66 10.10 -8.48
CA LEU A 725 -44.34 8.86 -8.09
C LEU A 725 -44.47 7.89 -9.27
N ASP A 726 -44.64 8.38 -10.50
CA ASP A 726 -44.60 7.57 -11.72
C ASP A 726 -43.20 6.96 -11.95
N GLU A 727 -42.15 7.74 -11.73
CA GLU A 727 -40.76 7.24 -11.76
C GLU A 727 -40.48 6.23 -10.65
N LEU A 728 -40.88 6.53 -9.41
CA LEU A 728 -40.80 5.59 -8.27
C LEU A 728 -41.50 4.26 -8.58
N LEU A 729 -42.71 4.29 -9.14
CA LEU A 729 -43.51 3.09 -9.40
C LEU A 729 -43.12 2.36 -10.70
N ARG A 730 -42.34 3.00 -11.58
CA ARG A 730 -41.67 2.35 -12.71
C ARG A 730 -40.50 1.50 -12.24
N HIS A 731 -39.69 2.00 -11.31
CA HIS A 731 -38.54 1.28 -10.74
C HIS A 731 -38.91 0.35 -9.58
N HIS A 732 -39.92 0.71 -8.78
CA HIS A 732 -40.40 -0.05 -7.61
C HIS A 732 -41.92 -0.31 -7.73
N PRO A 733 -42.34 -1.23 -8.61
CA PRO A 733 -43.74 -1.61 -8.86
C PRO A 733 -44.63 -1.84 -7.63
N GLU A 734 -44.03 -2.28 -6.51
CA GLU A 734 -44.72 -2.73 -5.30
C GLU A 734 -44.70 -1.69 -4.17
N HIS A 735 -44.33 -0.44 -4.47
CA HIS A 735 -44.16 0.58 -3.43
C HIS A 735 -45.50 1.09 -2.85
N VAL A 736 -46.09 0.32 -1.91
CA VAL A 736 -47.41 0.57 -1.29
C VAL A 736 -47.59 2.03 -0.85
N LYS A 737 -46.64 2.60 -0.08
CA LYS A 737 -46.71 4.01 0.36
C LYS A 737 -46.73 5.03 -0.80
N GLY A 738 -46.09 4.69 -1.92
CA GLY A 738 -46.11 5.50 -3.14
C GLY A 738 -47.43 5.37 -3.90
N LEU A 739 -48.01 4.16 -3.96
CA LEU A 739 -49.35 3.93 -4.52
C LEU A 739 -50.44 4.65 -3.72
N ILE A 740 -50.35 4.66 -2.39
CA ILE A 740 -51.26 5.42 -1.52
C ILE A 740 -51.14 6.91 -1.84
N LEU A 741 -49.94 7.49 -1.73
CA LEU A 741 -49.73 8.92 -1.96
C LEU A 741 -50.16 9.34 -3.38
N LYS A 742 -49.89 8.51 -4.39
CA LYS A 742 -50.34 8.76 -5.77
C LYS A 742 -51.86 8.69 -5.89
N GLY A 743 -52.50 7.69 -5.31
CA GLY A 743 -53.96 7.53 -5.33
C GLY A 743 -54.67 8.71 -4.67
N ASP A 744 -54.18 9.14 -3.50
CA ASP A 744 -54.72 10.28 -2.74
C ASP A 744 -54.63 11.58 -3.56
N ILE A 745 -53.49 11.84 -4.22
CA ILE A 745 -53.28 13.04 -5.06
C ILE A 745 -54.16 13.01 -6.31
N LEU A 746 -54.28 11.85 -6.97
CA LEU A 746 -55.15 11.68 -8.14
C LEU A 746 -56.62 11.94 -7.79
N MET A 747 -57.08 11.41 -6.65
CA MET A 747 -58.45 11.60 -6.18
C MET A 747 -58.72 13.06 -5.80
N ASN A 748 -57.91 13.65 -4.92
CA ASN A 748 -58.23 14.93 -4.29
C ASN A 748 -57.86 16.16 -5.16
N HIS A 749 -56.72 16.12 -5.85
CA HIS A 749 -56.19 17.30 -6.58
C HIS A 749 -56.42 17.22 -8.09
N LYS A 750 -56.40 16.02 -8.68
CA LYS A 750 -56.62 15.82 -10.12
C LYS A 750 -58.07 15.42 -10.47
N LYS A 751 -58.88 15.00 -9.48
CA LYS A 751 -60.24 14.44 -9.65
C LYS A 751 -60.29 13.22 -10.58
N ASP A 752 -59.18 12.47 -10.64
CA ASP A 752 -58.96 11.28 -11.47
C ASP A 752 -59.28 10.03 -10.65
N THR A 753 -60.59 9.76 -10.47
CA THR A 753 -61.08 8.63 -9.66
C THR A 753 -60.66 7.29 -10.24
N GLN A 754 -60.60 7.12 -11.56
CA GLN A 754 -60.15 5.87 -12.18
C GLN A 754 -58.66 5.61 -11.95
N GLY A 755 -57.81 6.64 -12.07
CA GLY A 755 -56.38 6.55 -11.76
C GLY A 755 -56.14 6.19 -10.28
N ALA A 756 -56.89 6.80 -9.36
CA ALA A 756 -56.84 6.47 -7.94
C ALA A 756 -57.30 5.02 -7.66
N LYS A 757 -58.42 4.58 -8.26
CA LYS A 757 -58.96 3.21 -8.19
C LYS A 757 -57.93 2.16 -8.60
N VAL A 758 -57.21 2.40 -9.70
CA VAL A 758 -56.14 1.50 -10.18
C VAL A 758 -54.99 1.41 -9.18
N CYS A 759 -54.60 2.52 -8.54
CA CYS A 759 -53.56 2.53 -7.52
C CYS A 759 -53.97 1.71 -6.29
N PHE A 760 -55.17 1.92 -5.74
CA PHE A 760 -55.63 1.18 -4.56
C PHE A 760 -55.94 -0.30 -4.86
N GLN A 761 -56.53 -0.62 -6.01
CA GLN A 761 -56.68 -2.02 -6.44
C GLN A 761 -55.33 -2.72 -6.60
N ARG A 762 -54.29 -2.03 -7.07
CA ARG A 762 -52.93 -2.60 -7.17
C ARG A 762 -52.37 -2.94 -5.79
N ILE A 763 -52.61 -2.10 -4.77
CA ILE A 763 -52.26 -2.43 -3.38
C ILE A 763 -52.97 -3.72 -2.96
N LEU A 764 -54.30 -3.81 -3.16
CA LEU A 764 -55.09 -4.98 -2.72
C LEU A 764 -54.79 -6.28 -3.47
N ARG A 765 -54.22 -6.21 -4.68
CA ARG A 765 -53.71 -7.39 -5.39
C ARG A 765 -52.41 -7.93 -4.78
N MET A 766 -51.60 -7.06 -4.16
CA MET A 766 -50.35 -7.44 -3.48
C MET A 766 -50.60 -7.81 -2.02
N ASP A 767 -51.47 -7.06 -1.34
CA ASP A 767 -51.84 -7.21 0.06
C ASP A 767 -53.36 -7.03 0.22
N PRO A 768 -54.14 -8.13 0.15
CA PRO A 768 -55.59 -8.10 0.33
C PRO A 768 -56.03 -7.69 1.75
N THR A 769 -55.14 -7.72 2.75
CA THR A 769 -55.45 -7.32 4.13
C THR A 769 -55.10 -5.85 4.40
N ASN A 770 -54.66 -5.10 3.38
CA ASN A 770 -54.29 -3.70 3.51
C ASN A 770 -55.50 -2.79 3.82
N VAL A 771 -55.77 -2.57 5.11
CA VAL A 771 -56.91 -1.78 5.60
C VAL A 771 -56.95 -0.38 4.97
N GLN A 772 -55.82 0.31 4.91
CA GLN A 772 -55.72 1.67 4.35
C GLN A 772 -55.98 1.68 2.84
N GLY A 773 -55.40 0.73 2.09
CA GLY A 773 -55.68 0.57 0.66
C GLY A 773 -57.13 0.22 0.36
N LYS A 774 -57.76 -0.62 1.19
CA LYS A 774 -59.18 -0.99 1.03
C LYS A 774 -60.09 0.19 1.37
N HIS A 775 -59.85 0.86 2.48
CA HIS A 775 -60.56 2.06 2.88
C HIS A 775 -60.53 3.13 1.78
N ASN A 776 -59.34 3.48 1.25
CA ASN A 776 -59.25 4.53 0.24
C ASN A 776 -59.93 4.10 -1.09
N LEU A 777 -59.96 2.80 -1.43
CA LEU A 777 -60.79 2.30 -2.53
C LEU A 777 -62.30 2.49 -2.27
N CYS A 778 -62.76 2.37 -1.02
CA CYS A 778 -64.16 2.63 -0.67
C CYS A 778 -64.51 4.13 -0.78
N VAL A 779 -63.58 5.02 -0.41
CA VAL A 779 -63.72 6.47 -0.63
C VAL A 779 -63.84 6.79 -2.12
N VAL A 780 -63.09 6.12 -3.00
CA VAL A 780 -63.25 6.28 -4.46
C VAL A 780 -64.66 5.91 -4.93
N TYR A 781 -65.30 4.85 -4.41
CA TYR A 781 -66.69 4.54 -4.77
C TYR A 781 -67.69 5.62 -4.29
N PHE A 782 -67.42 6.28 -3.17
CA PHE A 782 -68.23 7.40 -2.68
C PHE A 782 -68.08 8.63 -3.59
N GLU A 783 -66.87 8.96 -4.03
CA GLU A 783 -66.60 10.03 -5.00
C GLU A 783 -67.20 9.74 -6.39
N GLU A 784 -67.22 8.47 -6.81
CA GLU A 784 -67.95 7.99 -8.01
C GLU A 784 -69.49 8.06 -7.86
N ARG A 785 -70.00 8.45 -6.68
CA ARG A 785 -71.43 8.46 -6.29
C ARG A 785 -72.11 7.08 -6.25
N ASP A 786 -71.34 5.99 -6.28
CA ASP A 786 -71.82 4.62 -6.10
C ASP A 786 -71.95 4.30 -4.59
N LEU A 787 -72.88 4.99 -3.93
CA LEU A 787 -73.08 4.89 -2.47
C LEU A 787 -73.35 3.45 -1.98
N PRO A 788 -74.18 2.61 -2.65
CA PRO A 788 -74.40 1.22 -2.22
C PRO A 788 -73.13 0.36 -2.25
N ARG A 789 -72.22 0.62 -3.20
CA ARG A 789 -70.93 -0.06 -3.28
C ARG A 789 -69.93 0.48 -2.28
N ALA A 790 -69.95 1.79 -2.03
CA ALA A 790 -69.15 2.42 -0.98
C ALA A 790 -69.53 1.88 0.41
N GLU A 791 -70.83 1.76 0.70
CA GLU A 791 -71.34 1.17 1.95
C GLU A 791 -70.83 -0.26 2.14
N ARG A 792 -71.08 -1.16 1.18
CA ARG A 792 -70.63 -2.56 1.26
C ARG A 792 -69.11 -2.67 1.40
N CYS A 793 -68.35 -1.84 0.67
CA CYS A 793 -66.90 -1.80 0.77
C CYS A 793 -66.44 -1.39 2.18
N LEU A 794 -67.08 -0.40 2.79
CA LEU A 794 -66.78 0.06 4.15
C LEU A 794 -67.20 -0.97 5.21
N GLU A 795 -68.31 -1.68 5.03
CA GLU A 795 -68.70 -2.82 5.89
C GLU A 795 -67.65 -3.93 5.86
N GLU A 796 -67.22 -4.36 4.66
CA GLU A 796 -66.16 -5.36 4.52
C GLU A 796 -64.81 -4.87 5.07
N THR A 797 -64.52 -3.57 4.99
CA THR A 797 -63.28 -2.98 5.53
C THR A 797 -63.33 -2.91 7.05
N LEU A 798 -64.48 -2.57 7.62
CA LEU A 798 -64.71 -2.58 9.07
C LEU A 798 -64.70 -4.01 9.64
N ALA A 799 -65.14 -5.02 8.86
CA ALA A 799 -65.01 -6.42 9.23
C ALA A 799 -63.54 -6.89 9.28
N LEU A 800 -62.69 -6.37 8.39
CA LEU A 800 -61.23 -6.62 8.42
C LEU A 800 -60.51 -5.85 9.54
N ALA A 801 -61.02 -4.68 9.94
CA ALA A 801 -60.45 -3.84 10.98
C ALA A 801 -61.51 -3.28 11.96
N PRO A 802 -62.07 -4.11 12.86
CA PRO A 802 -63.21 -3.73 13.70
C PRO A 802 -62.95 -2.57 14.68
N HIS A 803 -61.67 -2.28 14.95
CA HIS A 803 -61.24 -1.26 15.89
C HIS A 803 -61.01 0.12 15.24
N GLU A 804 -60.99 0.22 13.90
CA GLU A 804 -60.67 1.47 13.21
C GLU A 804 -61.86 2.43 13.17
N GLU A 805 -61.79 3.48 13.99
CA GLU A 805 -62.89 4.42 14.22
C GLU A 805 -63.21 5.27 12.98
N TYR A 806 -62.22 5.63 12.17
CA TYR A 806 -62.41 6.42 10.94
C TYR A 806 -63.24 5.66 9.89
N VAL A 807 -63.03 4.34 9.74
CA VAL A 807 -63.83 3.49 8.82
C VAL A 807 -65.30 3.48 9.26
N ARG A 808 -65.54 3.38 10.58
CA ARG A 808 -66.89 3.44 11.17
C ARG A 808 -67.54 4.82 10.98
N ARG A 809 -66.79 5.91 11.17
CA ARG A 809 -67.26 7.30 10.92
C ARG A 809 -67.67 7.47 9.45
N HIS A 810 -66.83 7.05 8.51
CA HIS A 810 -67.12 7.15 7.08
C HIS A 810 -68.32 6.29 6.67
N LEU A 811 -68.47 5.06 7.19
CA LEU A 811 -69.67 4.23 6.96
C LEU A 811 -70.95 4.95 7.43
N GLY A 812 -70.89 5.65 8.56
CA GLY A 812 -71.99 6.50 9.04
C GLY A 812 -72.33 7.64 8.07
N ILE A 813 -71.32 8.34 7.53
CA ILE A 813 -71.51 9.43 6.55
C ILE A 813 -72.17 8.91 5.26
N VAL A 814 -71.73 7.76 4.72
CA VAL A 814 -72.33 7.16 3.52
C VAL A 814 -73.81 6.84 3.74
N ARG A 815 -74.14 6.18 4.86
CA ARG A 815 -75.52 5.84 5.24
C ARG A 815 -76.42 7.06 5.41
N SER A 816 -75.95 8.10 6.10
CA SER A 816 -76.69 9.36 6.24
C SER A 816 -76.95 10.04 4.89
N LYS A 817 -75.98 10.00 3.96
CA LYS A 817 -76.13 10.58 2.62
C LYS A 817 -77.12 9.80 1.75
N MET A 818 -77.14 8.47 1.86
CA MET A 818 -78.14 7.61 1.22
C MET A 818 -79.55 7.88 1.76
N ALA A 819 -79.71 8.05 3.07
CA ALA A 819 -80.98 8.40 3.69
C ALA A 819 -81.49 9.80 3.29
N ALA A 820 -80.60 10.79 3.11
CA ALA A 820 -80.99 12.11 2.62
C ALA A 820 -81.48 12.07 1.15
N MET A 821 -80.87 11.24 0.31
CA MET A 821 -81.25 11.13 -1.11
C MET A 821 -82.60 10.43 -1.33
N SER A 822 -83.04 9.53 -0.42
CA SER A 822 -84.36 8.90 -0.54
C SER A 822 -85.53 9.84 -0.16
N VAL A 823 -85.27 10.87 0.65
CA VAL A 823 -86.29 11.85 1.08
C VAL A 823 -86.54 12.93 0.01
N ALA A 824 -85.54 13.26 -0.80
CA ALA A 824 -85.65 14.31 -1.83
C ALA A 824 -86.42 13.92 -3.11
N GLY A 825 -86.93 12.68 -3.20
CA GLY A 825 -87.46 12.08 -4.44
C GLY A 825 -88.98 12.10 -4.63
N GLN A 826 -89.77 12.76 -3.78
CA GLN A 826 -91.24 12.76 -3.86
C GLN A 826 -91.83 14.10 -4.36
N PRO A 827 -92.68 14.10 -5.41
CA PRO A 827 -93.46 15.28 -5.83
C PRO A 827 -94.66 15.58 -4.90
N LEU A 828 -95.09 16.84 -4.89
CA LEU A 828 -96.21 17.36 -4.10
C LEU A 828 -97.59 17.04 -4.70
N SER A 829 -98.45 16.38 -3.90
CA SER A 829 -99.90 16.64 -3.68
C SER A 829 -100.88 16.65 -4.90
N PRO A 830 -102.23 16.72 -4.74
CA PRO A 830 -103.04 16.91 -3.52
C PRO A 830 -104.22 15.92 -3.32
N ALA A 831 -104.96 16.17 -2.23
CA ALA A 831 -106.06 15.39 -1.66
C ALA A 831 -107.40 15.39 -2.44
N SER A 832 -108.24 14.38 -2.17
CA SER A 832 -109.70 14.54 -2.01
C SER A 832 -110.40 13.30 -1.42
N ALA A 833 -111.39 13.53 -0.52
CA ALA A 833 -112.55 12.69 -0.16
C ALA A 833 -112.31 11.21 0.27
N GLU A 834 -112.58 10.82 1.52
CA GLU A 834 -113.90 10.55 2.13
C GLU A 834 -114.64 9.31 1.57
N GLY A 835 -115.08 8.42 2.48
CA GLY A 835 -115.85 7.21 2.13
C GLY A 835 -115.82 6.13 3.22
N GLU A 836 -116.68 6.23 4.23
CA GLU A 836 -116.90 5.19 5.25
C GLU A 836 -117.61 3.94 4.66
N GLY A 837 -117.50 2.77 5.30
CA GLY A 837 -118.35 1.62 4.91
C GLY A 837 -118.03 0.25 5.49
N ARG A 838 -118.57 -0.05 6.68
CA ARG A 838 -118.53 -1.34 7.42
C ARG A 838 -119.04 -2.57 6.64
N GLY A 839 -118.58 -3.76 7.07
CA GLY A 839 -119.32 -5.04 6.99
C GLY A 839 -118.52 -6.17 6.30
N ALA A 840 -117.94 -7.20 6.92
CA ALA A 840 -118.34 -8.15 7.98
C ALA A 840 -118.71 -9.55 7.41
N THR A 841 -118.17 -10.61 8.03
CA THR A 841 -118.43 -12.06 7.82
C THR A 841 -117.95 -12.67 6.47
N GLY A 842 -117.52 -13.94 6.39
CA GLY A 842 -117.22 -14.93 7.43
C GLY A 842 -117.13 -16.38 6.90
N SER A 843 -116.37 -17.25 7.59
CA SER A 843 -116.29 -18.73 7.40
C SER A 843 -115.64 -19.23 6.08
N ALA A 844 -115.23 -20.50 5.91
CA ALA A 844 -114.62 -21.52 6.79
C ALA A 844 -114.18 -22.74 5.94
N GLY A 845 -113.29 -23.60 6.46
CA GLY A 845 -112.90 -24.90 5.85
C GLY A 845 -111.40 -24.97 5.49
N ALA A 846 -110.50 -25.77 6.09
CA ALA A 846 -110.48 -27.03 6.87
C ALA A 846 -109.92 -28.23 6.07
N GLY A 847 -108.83 -28.82 6.59
CA GLY A 847 -108.10 -29.98 6.04
C GLY A 847 -106.61 -29.93 6.45
N SER A 848 -106.16 -30.47 7.59
CA SER A 848 -105.87 -31.90 7.87
C SER A 848 -105.02 -32.59 6.77
N LYS A 849 -103.94 -33.35 7.06
CA LYS A 849 -103.43 -33.92 8.33
C LYS A 849 -102.02 -34.52 8.13
N LYS A 850 -101.23 -34.61 9.23
CA LYS A 850 -100.18 -35.62 9.52
C LYS A 850 -98.89 -35.58 8.64
N ASN A 851 -97.72 -36.10 9.05
CA ASN A 851 -97.42 -36.97 10.20
C ASN A 851 -95.99 -36.79 10.79
N VAL A 852 -95.72 -37.55 11.86
CA VAL A 852 -94.50 -37.54 12.71
C VAL A 852 -94.03 -39.01 12.84
N ARG A 853 -92.74 -39.40 12.87
CA ARG A 853 -91.81 -39.33 14.03
C ARG A 853 -90.37 -39.80 13.70
N LYS A 854 -89.40 -39.34 14.51
CA LYS A 854 -88.05 -39.86 14.86
C LYS A 854 -87.63 -41.29 14.43
N SER A 855 -86.30 -41.48 14.30
CA SER A 855 -85.53 -42.41 15.16
C SER A 855 -84.02 -42.08 15.19
N SER A 856 -83.27 -42.75 16.07
CA SER A 856 -81.90 -42.46 16.53
C SER A 856 -81.05 -43.72 16.64
N SER A 857 -79.72 -43.62 16.60
CA SER A 857 -78.82 -44.42 17.45
C SER A 857 -77.37 -43.90 17.40
N ALA A 858 -76.57 -44.27 18.40
CA ALA A 858 -75.15 -43.97 18.54
C ALA A 858 -74.38 -45.27 18.81
N GLU A 859 -73.06 -45.26 18.66
CA GLU A 859 -72.18 -46.32 19.18
C GLU A 859 -70.78 -45.78 19.54
N SER A 860 -70.03 -46.52 20.35
CA SER A 860 -68.82 -46.10 21.07
C SER A 860 -67.88 -47.28 21.35
N LEU A 861 -66.61 -47.02 21.71
CA LEU A 861 -65.58 -47.86 22.40
C LEU A 861 -64.16 -47.33 21.99
N SER A 862 -63.02 -47.41 22.71
CA SER A 862 -62.62 -47.41 24.14
C SER A 862 -61.11 -47.78 24.27
N GLY A 863 -60.31 -47.03 25.06
CA GLY A 863 -59.04 -47.47 25.73
C GLY A 863 -57.75 -47.66 24.88
N GLY A 864 -56.51 -47.65 25.40
CA GLY A 864 -55.96 -47.26 26.72
C GLY A 864 -54.70 -48.07 27.15
N GLY A 865 -53.55 -47.44 27.50
CA GLY A 865 -52.44 -48.13 28.20
C GLY A 865 -50.97 -47.67 27.97
N ASN A 866 -50.22 -47.54 29.08
CA ASN A 866 -48.76 -47.25 29.32
C ASN A 866 -47.72 -48.17 28.58
N SER A 867 -46.36 -48.00 28.60
CA SER A 867 -45.37 -47.31 29.49
C SER A 867 -43.93 -47.19 28.87
N GLN A 868 -43.13 -46.18 29.30
CA GLN A 868 -41.62 -46.09 29.42
C GLN A 868 -40.75 -46.35 28.16
N SER A 869 -39.55 -45.77 27.92
CA SER A 869 -38.66 -44.69 28.45
C SER A 869 -37.75 -44.26 27.25
N GLU A 870 -37.04 -43.13 27.12
CA GLU A 870 -36.14 -42.38 28.02
C GLU A 870 -35.63 -41.07 27.30
N LEU A 871 -35.08 -40.11 28.06
CA LEU A 871 -34.11 -39.03 27.68
C LEU A 871 -34.49 -37.77 26.84
N LEU A 872 -33.83 -36.67 27.25
CA LEU A 872 -33.68 -35.31 26.67
C LEU A 872 -34.86 -34.32 26.78
N ASP A 873 -34.70 -33.03 27.09
CA ASP A 873 -33.93 -32.20 28.06
C ASP A 873 -34.38 -30.73 27.78
N ASP A 874 -34.05 -29.80 28.66
CA ASP A 874 -34.78 -28.54 28.91
C ASP A 874 -34.72 -27.45 27.80
N GLY A 875 -35.73 -26.55 27.79
CA GLY A 875 -35.58 -25.26 27.09
C GLY A 875 -36.81 -24.55 26.55
N GLN A 876 -37.60 -23.88 27.40
CA GLN A 876 -38.38 -22.68 27.00
C GLN A 876 -38.94 -21.82 28.16
N ALA A 877 -38.08 -21.16 28.95
CA ALA A 877 -38.54 -20.27 30.03
C ALA A 877 -37.67 -19.02 30.29
N ASP A 878 -37.11 -18.36 29.27
CA ASP A 878 -36.37 -17.09 29.50
C ASP A 878 -36.42 -16.06 28.35
N LYS A 879 -37.51 -16.07 27.56
CA LYS A 879 -37.72 -15.14 26.42
C LYS A 879 -38.55 -13.89 26.74
N GLN A 880 -38.83 -13.61 28.02
CA GLN A 880 -39.83 -12.61 28.44
C GLN A 880 -39.29 -11.32 29.10
N GLN A 881 -38.02 -10.94 28.89
CA GLN A 881 -37.48 -9.69 29.48
C GLN A 881 -36.59 -8.80 28.58
N ARG A 882 -36.50 -9.06 27.26
CA ARG A 882 -35.70 -8.24 26.31
C ARG A 882 -36.48 -7.24 25.43
N THR A 883 -37.80 -7.12 25.60
CA THR A 883 -38.70 -6.40 24.67
C THR A 883 -39.25 -5.05 25.17
N LYS A 884 -38.70 -4.44 26.23
CA LYS A 884 -39.27 -3.21 26.87
C LYS A 884 -38.45 -1.91 26.77
N SER A 885 -37.37 -1.84 26.00
CA SER A 885 -36.52 -0.61 25.88
C SER A 885 -36.57 0.09 24.52
N LYS A 886 -37.13 -0.53 23.46
CA LYS A 886 -37.52 0.18 22.23
C LYS A 886 -38.96 0.67 22.37
N SER A 887 -39.17 1.94 22.71
CA SER A 887 -40.51 2.53 22.54
C SER A 887 -40.52 4.06 22.41
N THR A 888 -39.82 4.82 23.25
CA THR A 888 -40.09 6.28 23.40
C THR A 888 -39.81 7.12 22.15
N LYS A 889 -38.90 6.68 21.26
CA LYS A 889 -38.59 7.38 20.01
C LYS A 889 -39.47 6.94 18.85
N GLU A 890 -39.65 5.62 18.68
CA GLU A 890 -40.57 5.06 17.68
C GLU A 890 -42.01 5.52 17.97
N ILE A 891 -42.43 5.60 19.24
CA ILE A 891 -43.73 6.16 19.64
C ILE A 891 -43.81 7.65 19.29
N LYS A 892 -42.81 8.49 19.60
CA LYS A 892 -42.83 9.91 19.21
C LYS A 892 -42.86 10.11 17.70
N ASP A 893 -42.18 9.24 16.94
CA ASP A 893 -42.15 9.29 15.49
C ASP A 893 -43.47 8.79 14.88
N ILE A 894 -44.09 7.77 15.49
CA ILE A 894 -45.47 7.33 15.21
C ILE A 894 -46.47 8.43 15.56
N GLU A 895 -46.34 9.13 16.69
CA GLU A 895 -47.20 10.25 17.09
C GLU A 895 -47.06 11.44 16.15
N LYS A 896 -45.83 11.79 15.73
CA LYS A 896 -45.57 12.86 14.75
C LYS A 896 -46.13 12.50 13.37
N LYS A 897 -46.02 11.23 12.95
CA LYS A 897 -46.65 10.70 11.72
C LYS A 897 -48.17 10.60 11.83
N ARG A 898 -48.71 10.28 13.01
CA ARG A 898 -50.14 10.24 13.34
C ARG A 898 -50.75 11.65 13.36
N ALA A 899 -50.03 12.66 13.85
CA ALA A 899 -50.43 14.06 13.80
C ALA A 899 -50.43 14.61 12.36
N ALA A 900 -49.47 14.21 11.52
CA ALA A 900 -49.47 14.55 10.10
C ALA A 900 -50.59 13.83 9.32
N ALA A 901 -50.89 12.57 9.67
CA ALA A 901 -52.03 11.84 9.13
C ALA A 901 -53.38 12.42 9.60
N LEU A 902 -53.49 12.84 10.86
CA LEU A 902 -54.65 13.56 11.41
C LEU A 902 -54.88 14.89 10.68
N LYS A 903 -53.82 15.69 10.43
CA LYS A 903 -53.96 16.91 9.61
C LYS A 903 -54.45 16.65 8.19
N ARG A 904 -54.00 15.56 7.55
CA ARG A 904 -54.54 15.15 6.24
C ARG A 904 -55.99 14.65 6.34
N LEU A 905 -56.36 14.00 7.43
CA LEU A 905 -57.75 13.60 7.70
C LEU A 905 -58.65 14.81 7.95
N GLU A 906 -58.19 15.84 8.68
CA GLU A 906 -58.90 17.12 8.86
C GLU A 906 -59.07 17.87 7.51
N GLU A 907 -58.04 17.86 6.65
CA GLU A 907 -58.10 18.46 5.32
C GLU A 907 -59.03 17.70 4.37
N ILE A 908 -59.11 16.36 4.50
CA ILE A 908 -60.10 15.52 3.82
C ILE A 908 -61.51 15.71 4.40
N GLU A 909 -61.68 15.84 5.72
CA GLU A 909 -62.98 16.12 6.35
C GLU A 909 -63.54 17.47 5.89
N ARG A 910 -62.68 18.49 5.75
CA ARG A 910 -63.07 19.80 5.22
C ARG A 910 -63.54 19.73 3.75
N ILE A 911 -62.90 18.89 2.94
CA ILE A 911 -63.30 18.66 1.53
C ILE A 911 -64.62 17.87 1.45
N LEU A 912 -64.86 16.94 2.39
CA LEU A 912 -66.06 16.10 2.43
C LEU A 912 -67.28 16.78 3.07
N SER A 913 -67.11 17.82 3.88
CA SER A 913 -68.20 18.54 4.56
C SER A 913 -68.92 19.59 3.70
N GLY A 914 -68.27 20.09 2.65
CA GLY A 914 -68.92 20.95 1.64
C GLY A 914 -68.95 22.46 1.92
N ASP A 915 -68.01 22.98 2.72
CA ASP A 915 -67.73 24.42 2.93
C ASP A 915 -66.49 24.89 2.14
#